data_AF-A0A1M6WTI6-F1
#
_entry.id   AF-A0A1M6WTI6-F1
#
_cell.length_a   1.000
_cell.length_b   1.000
_cell.length_c   1.000
_cell.angle_alpha   90.00
_cell.angle_beta   90.00
_cell.angle_gamma   90.00
#
_symmetry.space_group_name_H-M   'P 1'
#
loop_
_entity.id
_entity.type
_entity.pdbx_description
1 polymer ?
#
loop_
_entity_poly.entity_id
_entity_poly.type
_entity_poly.pdbx_seq_one_letter_code
_entity_poly.pdbx_strand_id
1 'polypeptide(L)'
;MTNKCKCGILISKTPYEKRYAIMEDGELVELIVDGGSATQILGNIYKGIVKKVLAGKLAFIDIGLDADGVLLQEDAVDRSAPRGKFDREDVAVSIEKVLRAGDEVMVQVSAEPEGKKGAGLTMNLNLAGTLLVCMPGTDLIRVSKRERDQGRRADIKRFINHAKARDVGYIVRTEGVNASEVELTQEMRGLETKWEGIKENYANLNGAGLIYEESSSTKRAIGEYINENTDYVYIDNRDEYFAVRDDLKSFSPDKLDKVKLWSSAESLFEYFKVENDYARSLQRTVPLPRGGNLVIEQTAALVSIDVNTGPKVHGKDQGKIILETNIDACREIAKQLRLRDVDGLTIVDFIDMETEADNTTVYNEFCKAIRRDKAEVTPATISQFGLMEIKRKRVHVEPVGGKTHVCPVCSGGGRTATLESTLGMIDRWMARASAKGNMNQVTLVTNPFVVDVLAKDRSRMFNYLEYKHGMTIDLIQDENAHVNQFWMYNENKEDITDQYNFADVEKVEKPAKPKAPKQPGQKRNRRDNRNKAKREILISKTPYEKRIAIMEDGELVELVVEGVSSNRVLGNIYKGVVQKVLPALKAAFIDIGMEKAGFLHQEDAMDRAELLRREYGDDDDEGGSAKEIPIDQILKEGQEIMVQVVKEPISTKGARLTTHLSFAGRFLVCMPGTNFIGVSKRERDPAKRREFKKVVRRLKGRDVGYIVRTNGLNESEFEINKQMRELEAKWEETKFNFENQPAETCIYEESDSIEQTVREYFSDNTDVVYIDNRDEYFALRDYLQRLSPDKLNKVKLWNEDVSLFENFKIENDYARSLQRKVPLSSDGKPLGWLILEQTEALVSIKVDVPEMTNNCAAVVCQEIAKQLRLRDVGGLIIIKFPEFADESVRETVYTEFRKAIRRDKAPISPSPVSQFGLMEVTRKRVRVNLMTEKTEVCSVCCGGGRIGTINGTLGMIDRWMSRAHNKGRLRDVTLVVNPAVVDELCKNDCNIYRYLESKHFIKINLVEDSHAHVNQYWMYDKNNEDITELYNFA
;
A
#
# COMPACT_ATOMS: atom_id res chain seq x y z
N MET A 1 10.69 24.35 -42.61
CA MET A 1 11.51 23.15 -42.42
C MET A 1 10.93 22.40 -41.23
N THR A 2 10.22 21.31 -41.48
CA THR A 2 9.58 20.48 -40.47
C THR A 2 10.66 19.63 -39.79
N ASN A 3 10.94 19.88 -38.50
CA ASN A 3 11.80 18.99 -37.71
C ASN A 3 11.13 17.61 -37.67
N LYS A 4 11.65 16.65 -38.44
CA LYS A 4 11.29 15.24 -38.25
C LYS A 4 11.86 14.80 -36.90
N CYS A 5 11.00 14.32 -36.00
CA CYS A 5 11.41 13.66 -34.76
C CYS A 5 12.36 12.51 -35.09
N LYS A 6 13.48 12.37 -34.36
CA LYS A 6 14.43 11.26 -34.57
C LYS A 6 14.02 10.08 -33.69
N CYS A 7 13.60 8.96 -34.29
CA CYS A 7 13.22 7.74 -33.59
C CYS A 7 14.33 6.69 -33.70
N GLY A 8 14.72 6.07 -32.60
CA GLY A 8 15.81 5.09 -32.56
C GLY A 8 15.49 3.88 -31.69
N ILE A 9 16.08 2.74 -32.01
CA ILE A 9 15.95 1.51 -31.21
C ILE A 9 17.33 1.05 -30.78
N LEU A 10 17.47 0.71 -29.51
CA LEU A 10 18.71 0.17 -28.94
C LEU A 10 18.42 -1.22 -28.39
N ILE A 11 19.23 -2.20 -28.78
CA ILE A 11 19.09 -3.59 -28.36
C ILE A 11 20.36 -4.00 -27.62
N SER A 12 20.21 -4.35 -26.36
CA SER A 12 21.30 -4.88 -25.52
C SER A 12 21.03 -6.33 -25.17
N LYS A 13 22.00 -7.23 -25.38
CA LYS A 13 21.86 -8.65 -25.02
C LYS A 13 23.02 -9.11 -24.14
N THR A 14 22.67 -9.61 -22.97
CA THR A 14 23.58 -10.23 -22.00
C THR A 14 23.19 -11.72 -21.81
N PRO A 15 24.00 -12.53 -21.09
CA PRO A 15 23.65 -13.93 -20.83
C PRO A 15 22.38 -14.15 -19.99
N TYR A 16 21.95 -13.17 -19.19
CA TYR A 16 20.82 -13.29 -18.25
C TYR A 16 19.63 -12.40 -18.61
N GLU A 17 19.80 -11.39 -19.46
CA GLU A 17 18.72 -10.52 -19.93
C GLU A 17 18.96 -9.97 -21.34
N LYS A 18 17.85 -9.67 -22.03
CA LYS A 18 17.82 -8.94 -23.29
C LYS A 18 16.93 -7.73 -23.17
N ARG A 19 17.37 -6.57 -23.65
CA ARG A 19 16.71 -5.29 -23.42
C ARG A 19 16.54 -4.51 -24.72
N TYR A 20 15.38 -3.88 -24.88
CA TYR A 20 15.04 -3.02 -26.01
C TYR A 20 14.63 -1.65 -25.49
N ALA A 21 15.34 -0.61 -25.92
CA ALA A 21 15.03 0.76 -25.58
C ALA A 21 14.57 1.50 -26.85
N ILE A 22 13.39 2.11 -26.77
CA ILE A 22 12.84 2.96 -27.82
C ILE A 22 13.11 4.41 -27.45
N MET A 23 13.80 5.10 -28.35
CA MET A 23 14.25 6.48 -28.19
C MET A 23 13.46 7.38 -29.13
N GLU A 24 12.99 8.52 -28.64
CA GLU A 24 12.46 9.61 -29.48
C GLU A 24 13.11 10.92 -29.05
N ASP A 25 13.69 11.65 -30.02
CA ASP A 25 14.37 12.93 -29.80
C ASP A 25 15.45 12.88 -28.69
N GLY A 26 16.07 11.70 -28.52
CA GLY A 26 17.12 11.45 -27.54
C GLY A 26 16.62 11.10 -26.13
N GLU A 27 15.30 10.97 -25.94
CA GLU A 27 14.70 10.52 -24.68
C GLU A 27 14.23 9.07 -24.76
N LEU A 28 14.39 8.32 -23.66
CA LEU A 28 13.82 6.99 -23.53
C LEU A 28 12.29 7.08 -23.37
N VAL A 29 11.57 6.52 -24.34
CA VAL A 29 10.10 6.50 -24.36
C VAL A 29 9.56 5.23 -23.72
N GLU A 30 10.19 4.10 -24.03
CA GLU A 30 9.74 2.77 -23.65
C GLU A 30 10.95 1.83 -23.51
N LEU A 31 10.89 0.93 -22.53
CA LEU A 31 11.94 -0.04 -22.24
C LEU A 31 11.31 -1.41 -22.02
N ILE A 32 11.72 -2.39 -22.82
CA ILE A 32 11.29 -3.78 -22.75
C ILE A 32 12.49 -4.61 -22.27
N VAL A 33 12.27 -5.51 -21.32
CA VAL A 33 13.34 -6.34 -20.74
C VAL A 33 12.84 -7.78 -20.66
N ASP A 34 13.49 -8.65 -21.41
CA ASP A 34 13.22 -10.07 -21.52
C ASP A 34 14.25 -10.83 -20.66
N GLY A 35 13.78 -11.46 -19.58
CA GLY A 35 14.60 -12.28 -18.69
C GLY A 35 14.57 -13.72 -19.20
N GLY A 36 15.70 -14.21 -19.73
CA GLY A 36 15.74 -15.34 -20.67
C GLY A 36 15.41 -16.74 -20.12
N SER A 37 14.49 -16.87 -19.15
CA SER A 37 14.14 -18.12 -18.49
C SER A 37 12.65 -18.52 -18.55
N ALA A 38 11.76 -17.69 -19.11
CA ALA A 38 10.37 -18.08 -19.32
C ALA A 38 10.10 -18.23 -20.82
N THR A 39 9.91 -19.47 -21.28
CA THR A 39 9.36 -19.72 -22.63
C THR A 39 7.95 -19.14 -22.67
N GLN A 40 7.81 -17.95 -23.24
CA GLN A 40 6.53 -17.28 -23.46
C GLN A 40 5.62 -18.19 -24.29
N ILE A 41 4.41 -18.45 -23.79
CA ILE A 41 3.43 -19.29 -24.51
C ILE A 41 2.26 -18.48 -25.07
N LEU A 42 2.18 -17.18 -24.78
CA LEU A 42 1.14 -16.32 -25.30
C LEU A 42 1.14 -16.30 -26.84
N GLY A 43 -0.03 -16.51 -27.44
CA GLY A 43 -0.19 -16.56 -28.89
C GLY A 43 0.14 -17.91 -29.51
N ASN A 44 0.79 -18.82 -28.78
CA ASN A 44 0.99 -20.20 -29.22
C ASN A 44 -0.36 -20.89 -29.43
N ILE A 45 -0.38 -21.80 -30.40
CA ILE A 45 -1.56 -22.59 -30.74
C ILE A 45 -1.28 -24.04 -30.38
N TYR A 46 -2.22 -24.63 -29.65
CA TYR A 46 -2.15 -26.00 -29.14
C TYR A 46 -3.31 -26.84 -29.68
N LYS A 47 -3.06 -28.14 -29.75
CA LYS A 47 -4.10 -29.15 -29.77
C LYS A 47 -4.45 -29.42 -28.32
N GLY A 48 -5.68 -29.12 -27.95
CA GLY A 48 -6.20 -29.30 -26.60
C GLY A 48 -7.18 -30.47 -26.54
N ILE A 49 -7.20 -31.17 -25.40
CA ILE A 49 -8.21 -32.18 -25.09
C ILE A 49 -9.11 -31.65 -23.98
N VAL A 50 -10.41 -31.54 -24.25
CA VAL A 50 -11.37 -31.05 -23.25
C VAL A 50 -11.47 -32.04 -22.09
N LYS A 51 -11.03 -31.66 -20.89
CA LYS A 51 -11.14 -32.50 -19.68
C LYS A 51 -12.51 -32.39 -19.05
N LYS A 52 -13.01 -31.16 -18.91
CA LYS A 52 -14.23 -30.87 -18.16
C LYS A 52 -14.92 -29.61 -18.67
N VAL A 53 -16.25 -29.68 -18.80
CA VAL A 53 -17.08 -28.53 -19.15
C VAL A 53 -17.94 -28.16 -17.93
N LEU A 54 -17.89 -26.88 -17.52
CA LEU A 54 -18.77 -26.31 -16.49
C LEU A 54 -19.92 -25.58 -17.18
N ALA A 55 -21.14 -26.06 -16.93
CA ALA A 55 -22.34 -25.58 -17.61
C ALA A 55 -22.52 -24.05 -17.46
N GLY A 56 -22.76 -23.38 -18.60
CA GLY A 56 -22.95 -21.93 -18.68
C GLY A 56 -21.78 -21.06 -18.22
N LYS A 57 -20.55 -21.60 -18.13
CA LYS A 57 -19.37 -20.84 -17.63
C LYS A 57 -18.12 -21.01 -18.51
N LEU A 58 -17.46 -22.18 -18.45
CA LEU A 58 -16.14 -22.40 -19.05
C LEU A 58 -15.81 -23.89 -19.22
N ALA A 59 -14.75 -24.21 -19.96
CA ALA A 59 -14.18 -25.55 -20.11
C ALA A 59 -12.70 -25.56 -19.72
N PHE A 60 -12.26 -26.67 -19.12
CA PHE A 60 -10.86 -26.97 -18.84
C PHE A 60 -10.30 -27.86 -19.94
N ILE A 61 -9.17 -27.47 -20.50
CA ILE A 61 -8.56 -28.08 -21.68
C ILE A 61 -7.10 -28.39 -21.36
N ASP A 62 -6.75 -29.65 -21.49
CA ASP A 62 -5.37 -30.12 -21.40
C ASP A 62 -4.65 -29.80 -22.70
N ILE A 63 -3.62 -28.97 -22.60
CA ILE A 63 -2.79 -28.50 -23.72
C ILE A 63 -1.36 -29.06 -23.63
N GLY A 64 -1.11 -30.02 -22.73
CA GLY A 64 0.21 -30.62 -22.51
C GLY A 64 1.15 -29.80 -21.62
N LEU A 65 0.60 -28.95 -20.75
CA LEU A 65 1.33 -28.17 -19.72
C LEU A 65 0.96 -28.64 -18.31
N ASP A 66 1.70 -28.18 -17.29
CA ASP A 66 1.50 -28.60 -15.88
C ASP A 66 0.11 -28.29 -15.31
N ALA A 67 -0.62 -27.32 -15.89
CA ALA A 67 -1.98 -26.97 -15.51
C ALA A 67 -2.91 -26.86 -16.73
N ASP A 68 -4.16 -27.33 -16.56
CA ASP A 68 -5.20 -27.23 -17.59
C ASP A 68 -5.51 -25.77 -17.95
N GLY A 69 -5.56 -25.46 -19.25
CA GLY A 69 -6.00 -24.16 -19.72
C GLY A 69 -7.51 -23.96 -19.58
N VAL A 70 -7.95 -22.71 -19.53
CA VAL A 70 -9.33 -22.29 -19.29
C VAL A 70 -9.89 -21.61 -20.54
N LEU A 71 -10.93 -22.20 -21.13
CA LEU A 71 -11.68 -21.65 -22.26
C LEU A 71 -13.04 -21.12 -21.79
N LEU A 72 -13.29 -19.82 -21.95
CA LEU A 72 -14.57 -19.20 -21.59
C LEU A 72 -15.63 -19.46 -22.66
N GLN A 73 -16.91 -19.37 -22.28
CA GLN A 73 -18.02 -19.57 -23.22
C GLN A 73 -17.99 -18.60 -24.41
N GLU A 74 -17.63 -17.33 -24.19
CA GLU A 74 -17.52 -16.31 -25.24
C GLU A 74 -16.41 -16.58 -26.26
N ASP A 75 -15.43 -17.40 -25.87
CA ASP A 75 -14.28 -17.79 -26.67
C ASP A 75 -14.44 -19.16 -27.36
N ALA A 76 -15.52 -19.88 -27.06
CA ALA A 76 -15.85 -21.17 -27.67
C ALA A 76 -16.67 -20.99 -28.95
N VAL A 77 -16.30 -21.67 -30.03
CA VAL A 77 -16.94 -21.54 -31.35
C VAL A 77 -17.48 -22.89 -31.83
N ASP A 78 -18.76 -22.93 -32.20
CA ASP A 78 -19.37 -24.09 -32.85
C ASP A 78 -19.01 -24.13 -34.34
N ARG A 79 -18.14 -25.09 -34.72
CA ARG A 79 -17.73 -25.31 -36.11
C ARG A 79 -18.64 -26.29 -36.87
N SER A 80 -19.64 -26.89 -36.21
CA SER A 80 -20.54 -27.90 -36.78
C SER A 80 -21.84 -27.35 -37.38
N ALA A 81 -22.15 -26.07 -37.15
CA ALA A 81 -23.34 -25.43 -37.70
C ALA A 81 -23.19 -25.10 -39.21
N PRO A 82 -24.13 -25.52 -40.09
CA PRO A 82 -24.08 -25.18 -41.51
C PRO A 82 -24.24 -23.67 -41.71
N ARG A 83 -23.39 -23.09 -42.57
CA ARG A 83 -23.45 -21.66 -42.91
C ARG A 83 -24.72 -21.33 -43.69
N GLY A 84 -25.72 -20.83 -42.98
CA GLY A 84 -26.92 -20.26 -43.56
C GLY A 84 -27.46 -19.13 -42.71
N LYS A 85 -27.46 -17.91 -43.26
CA LYS A 85 -28.21 -16.70 -42.83
C LYS A 85 -28.36 -16.50 -41.31
N PHE A 86 -27.30 -16.04 -40.65
CA PHE A 86 -27.45 -15.27 -39.42
C PHE A 86 -26.61 -14.00 -39.55
N ASP A 87 -27.23 -12.97 -40.13
CA ASP A 87 -26.90 -11.60 -39.82
C ASP A 87 -27.57 -11.25 -38.48
N ARG A 88 -26.80 -10.58 -37.61
CA ARG A 88 -27.16 -9.89 -36.36
C ARG A 88 -27.10 -10.68 -35.04
N GLU A 89 -26.33 -10.08 -34.13
CA GLU A 89 -26.50 -10.03 -32.66
C GLU A 89 -26.63 -11.35 -31.89
N ASP A 90 -25.62 -11.64 -31.07
CA ASP A 90 -25.66 -12.32 -29.77
C ASP A 90 -26.73 -13.41 -29.59
N VAL A 91 -26.38 -14.64 -29.93
CA VAL A 91 -26.89 -15.81 -29.19
C VAL A 91 -25.69 -16.56 -28.67
N ALA A 92 -25.33 -16.30 -27.41
CA ALA A 92 -24.34 -17.08 -26.69
C ALA A 92 -24.85 -18.52 -26.59
N VAL A 93 -24.36 -19.39 -27.49
CA VAL A 93 -24.62 -20.82 -27.41
C VAL A 93 -23.92 -21.33 -26.13
N SER A 94 -24.64 -22.07 -25.30
CA SER A 94 -24.04 -22.59 -24.07
C SER A 94 -22.87 -23.53 -24.40
N ILE A 95 -21.76 -23.37 -23.67
CA ILE A 95 -20.50 -24.07 -23.99
C ILE A 95 -20.67 -25.60 -24.02
N GLU A 96 -21.61 -26.15 -23.26
CA GLU A 96 -21.94 -27.60 -23.25
C GLU A 96 -22.58 -28.11 -24.54
N LYS A 97 -23.10 -27.22 -25.40
CA LYS A 97 -23.62 -27.59 -26.73
C LYS A 97 -22.51 -27.61 -27.77
N VAL A 98 -21.41 -26.91 -27.49
CA VAL A 98 -20.25 -26.74 -28.37
C VAL A 98 -19.18 -27.79 -28.09
N LEU A 99 -18.96 -28.13 -26.81
CA LEU A 99 -17.86 -28.98 -26.37
C LEU A 99 -18.33 -30.10 -25.43
N ARG A 100 -17.68 -31.26 -25.54
CA ARG A 100 -17.82 -32.42 -24.66
C ARG A 100 -16.45 -32.83 -24.12
N ALA A 101 -16.45 -33.47 -22.95
CA ALA A 101 -15.23 -34.05 -22.41
C ALA A 101 -14.69 -35.12 -23.36
N GLY A 102 -13.40 -35.03 -23.69
CA GLY A 102 -12.70 -35.86 -24.67
C GLY A 102 -12.55 -35.23 -26.06
N ASP A 103 -13.23 -34.11 -26.35
CA ASP A 103 -13.11 -33.46 -27.66
C ASP A 103 -11.70 -32.91 -27.89
N GLU A 104 -11.19 -33.10 -29.10
CA GLU A 104 -9.96 -32.47 -29.58
C GLU A 104 -10.30 -31.10 -30.17
N VAL A 105 -9.65 -30.05 -29.67
CA VAL A 105 -9.90 -28.66 -30.06
C VAL A 105 -8.61 -27.92 -30.36
N MET A 106 -8.64 -27.04 -31.34
CA MET A 106 -7.55 -26.11 -31.64
C MET A 106 -7.76 -24.82 -30.85
N VAL A 107 -6.83 -24.50 -29.96
CA VAL A 107 -6.91 -23.35 -29.06
C VAL A 107 -5.65 -22.51 -29.12
N GLN A 108 -5.80 -21.20 -29.05
CA GLN A 108 -4.71 -20.25 -28.92
C GLN A 108 -4.66 -19.73 -27.49
N VAL A 109 -3.45 -19.56 -26.94
CA VAL A 109 -3.26 -18.94 -25.63
C VAL A 109 -3.55 -17.45 -25.74
N SER A 110 -4.62 -16.99 -25.08
CA SER A 110 -5.05 -15.60 -25.01
C SER A 110 -4.56 -14.89 -23.75
N ALA A 111 -4.23 -15.64 -22.69
CA ALA A 111 -3.64 -15.13 -21.46
C ALA A 111 -2.68 -16.15 -20.84
N GLU A 112 -1.56 -15.68 -20.26
CA GLU A 112 -0.60 -16.55 -19.59
C GLU A 112 -1.16 -17.13 -18.26
N PRO A 113 -0.66 -18.30 -17.82
CA PRO A 113 -1.04 -18.87 -16.53
C PRO A 113 -0.61 -17.96 -15.37
N GLU A 114 -1.49 -17.77 -14.39
CA GLU A 114 -1.23 -16.90 -13.23
C GLU A 114 -1.40 -17.69 -11.92
N GLY A 115 -0.29 -17.89 -11.20
CA GLY A 115 -0.26 -18.61 -9.94
C GLY A 115 -0.70 -20.08 -10.11
N LYS A 116 -1.85 -20.45 -9.52
CA LYS A 116 -2.45 -21.79 -9.67
C LYS A 116 -3.48 -21.88 -10.81
N LYS A 117 -3.77 -20.78 -11.50
CA LYS A 117 -4.70 -20.76 -12.65
C LYS A 117 -3.92 -21.11 -13.92
N GLY A 118 -4.44 -22.06 -14.70
CA GLY A 118 -3.88 -22.35 -16.01
C GLY A 118 -4.12 -21.23 -17.03
N ALA A 119 -3.53 -21.39 -18.22
CA ALA A 119 -3.56 -20.38 -19.28
C ALA A 119 -4.98 -20.07 -19.77
N GLY A 120 -5.27 -18.81 -20.09
CA GLY A 120 -6.51 -18.45 -20.79
C GLY A 120 -6.44 -18.86 -22.25
N LEU A 121 -7.52 -19.46 -22.77
CA LEU A 121 -7.59 -20.03 -24.11
C LEU A 121 -8.72 -19.41 -24.94
N THR A 122 -8.53 -19.40 -26.25
CA THR A 122 -9.59 -19.04 -27.22
C THR A 122 -9.60 -19.95 -28.45
N MET A 123 -10.79 -20.24 -28.99
CA MET A 123 -10.96 -20.92 -30.28
C MET A 123 -10.98 -19.94 -31.46
N ASN A 124 -11.03 -18.63 -31.17
CA ASN A 124 -10.96 -17.53 -32.14
C ASN A 124 -9.49 -17.21 -32.46
N LEU A 125 -8.88 -18.03 -33.32
CA LEU A 125 -7.47 -17.93 -33.65
C LEU A 125 -7.15 -16.63 -34.39
N ASN A 126 -6.06 -15.98 -34.00
CA ASN A 126 -5.53 -14.79 -34.66
C ASN A 126 -4.06 -15.02 -35.03
N LEU A 127 -3.75 -14.91 -36.32
CA LEU A 127 -2.38 -14.97 -36.82
C LEU A 127 -1.93 -13.55 -37.14
N ALA A 128 -1.08 -13.01 -36.26
CA ALA A 128 -0.60 -11.65 -36.40
C ALA A 128 0.50 -11.54 -37.48
N GLY A 129 0.31 -10.62 -38.41
CA GLY A 129 1.35 -10.03 -39.26
C GLY A 129 1.62 -8.58 -38.86
N THR A 130 2.53 -7.94 -39.58
CA THR A 130 2.96 -6.55 -39.40
C THR A 130 1.87 -5.57 -39.86
N LEU A 131 1.24 -5.82 -41.01
CA LEU A 131 0.21 -4.94 -41.60
C LEU A 131 -1.20 -5.47 -41.35
N LEU A 132 -1.37 -6.79 -41.25
CA LEU A 132 -2.62 -7.50 -41.19
C LEU A 132 -2.65 -8.49 -40.01
N VAL A 133 -3.83 -8.75 -39.46
CA VAL A 133 -4.09 -9.90 -38.59
C VAL A 133 -5.06 -10.81 -39.33
N CYS A 134 -4.64 -12.04 -39.60
CA CYS A 134 -5.48 -13.05 -40.22
C CYS A 134 -6.36 -13.71 -39.14
N MET A 135 -7.66 -13.82 -39.42
CA MET A 135 -8.68 -14.44 -38.57
C MET A 135 -9.30 -15.64 -39.30
N PRO A 136 -8.67 -16.83 -39.21
CA PRO A 136 -9.14 -18.03 -39.90
C PRO A 136 -10.54 -18.44 -39.44
N GLY A 137 -11.38 -18.90 -40.37
CA GLY A 137 -12.75 -19.36 -40.09
C GLY A 137 -13.78 -18.24 -39.99
N THR A 138 -13.38 -16.98 -40.17
CA THR A 138 -14.27 -15.81 -40.23
C THR A 138 -14.25 -15.21 -41.64
N ASP A 139 -15.27 -14.43 -42.00
CA ASP A 139 -15.27 -13.65 -43.25
C ASP A 139 -15.13 -12.13 -42.99
N LEU A 140 -14.89 -11.77 -41.72
CA LEU A 140 -14.91 -10.39 -41.24
C LEU A 140 -13.69 -9.60 -41.69
N ILE A 141 -13.93 -8.37 -42.16
CA ILE A 141 -12.86 -7.42 -42.49
C ILE A 141 -12.99 -6.18 -41.62
N ARG A 142 -11.96 -5.93 -40.80
CA ARG A 142 -11.88 -4.76 -39.91
C ARG A 142 -10.67 -3.91 -40.29
N VAL A 143 -10.76 -2.60 -40.06
CA VAL A 143 -9.65 -1.65 -40.27
C VAL A 143 -9.41 -0.92 -38.95
N SER A 144 -8.15 -0.71 -38.58
CA SER A 144 -7.72 -0.05 -37.34
C SER A 144 -8.50 1.23 -37.07
N LYS A 145 -9.03 1.42 -35.86
CA LYS A 145 -9.82 2.60 -35.47
C LYS A 145 -9.02 3.91 -35.50
N ARG A 146 -7.69 3.86 -35.64
CA ARG A 146 -6.83 5.05 -35.76
C ARG A 146 -7.00 5.77 -37.10
N GLU A 147 -7.40 5.06 -38.16
CA GLU A 147 -7.77 5.68 -39.43
C GLU A 147 -9.16 6.31 -39.30
N ARG A 148 -9.24 7.63 -39.40
CA ARG A 148 -10.48 8.40 -39.18
C ARG A 148 -11.24 8.66 -40.48
N ASP A 149 -10.59 8.53 -41.64
CA ASP A 149 -11.23 8.71 -42.95
C ASP A 149 -12.11 7.51 -43.31
N GLN A 150 -13.43 7.73 -43.42
CA GLN A 150 -14.39 6.68 -43.75
C GLN A 150 -14.29 6.21 -45.20
N GLY A 151 -13.89 7.07 -46.14
CA GLY A 151 -13.71 6.72 -47.55
C GLY A 151 -12.56 5.74 -47.72
N ARG A 152 -11.39 6.11 -47.18
CA ARG A 152 -10.19 5.25 -47.22
C ARG A 152 -10.41 3.90 -46.55
N ARG A 153 -11.13 3.85 -45.43
CA ARG A 153 -11.51 2.59 -44.76
C ARG A 153 -12.38 1.71 -45.65
N ALA A 154 -13.31 2.30 -46.41
CA ALA A 154 -14.17 1.56 -47.32
C ALA A 154 -13.38 0.98 -48.49
N ASP A 155 -12.43 1.74 -49.03
CA ASP A 155 -11.59 1.30 -50.16
C ASP A 155 -10.67 0.14 -49.76
N ILE A 156 -9.99 0.24 -48.61
CA ILE A 156 -9.16 -0.85 -48.07
C ILE A 156 -10.00 -2.12 -47.83
N LYS A 157 -11.20 -1.96 -47.25
CA LYS A 157 -12.12 -3.09 -47.05
C LYS A 157 -12.50 -3.75 -48.36
N ARG A 158 -12.82 -2.96 -49.39
CA ARG A 158 -13.14 -3.48 -50.73
C ARG A 158 -11.96 -4.25 -51.31
N PHE A 159 -10.76 -3.70 -51.25
CA PHE A 159 -9.55 -4.35 -51.76
C PHE A 159 -9.33 -5.70 -51.09
N ILE A 160 -9.28 -5.75 -49.76
CA ILE A 160 -9.06 -6.99 -49.00
C ILE A 160 -10.17 -8.00 -49.29
N ASN A 161 -11.41 -7.55 -49.44
CA ASN A 161 -12.52 -8.45 -49.75
C ASN A 161 -12.38 -9.13 -51.12
N HIS A 162 -11.74 -8.48 -52.10
CA HIS A 162 -11.46 -9.09 -53.40
C HIS A 162 -10.21 -9.98 -53.37
N ALA A 163 -9.23 -9.66 -52.53
CA ALA A 163 -7.94 -10.34 -52.48
C ALA A 163 -7.91 -11.57 -51.54
N LYS A 164 -8.81 -11.67 -50.55
CA LYS A 164 -8.79 -12.72 -49.52
C LYS A 164 -9.18 -14.11 -50.06
N ALA A 165 -8.61 -15.16 -49.46
CA ALA A 165 -9.12 -16.52 -49.59
C ALA A 165 -10.53 -16.68 -48.99
N ARG A 166 -11.26 -17.73 -49.38
CA ARG A 166 -12.55 -18.07 -48.78
C ARG A 166 -12.33 -18.47 -47.32
N ASP A 167 -13.22 -18.01 -46.43
CA ASP A 167 -13.27 -18.37 -45.01
C ASP A 167 -12.12 -17.82 -44.16
N VAL A 168 -11.49 -16.74 -44.61
CA VAL A 168 -10.43 -16.03 -43.89
C VAL A 168 -10.78 -14.55 -43.77
N GLY A 169 -10.81 -14.06 -42.54
CA GLY A 169 -11.03 -12.65 -42.22
C GLY A 169 -9.70 -11.94 -42.00
N TYR A 170 -9.71 -10.61 -42.10
CA TYR A 170 -8.52 -9.80 -41.89
C TYR A 170 -8.81 -8.54 -41.07
N ILE A 171 -7.92 -8.22 -40.14
CA ILE A 171 -7.87 -6.92 -39.47
C ILE A 171 -6.67 -6.15 -40.02
N VAL A 172 -6.93 -5.00 -40.64
CA VAL A 172 -5.87 -4.08 -41.08
C VAL A 172 -5.37 -3.29 -39.88
N ARG A 173 -4.08 -3.46 -39.55
CA ARG A 173 -3.40 -2.74 -38.47
C ARG A 173 -3.13 -1.29 -38.91
N THR A 174 -2.66 -0.46 -37.98
CA THR A 174 -2.39 0.96 -38.26
C THR A 174 -1.35 1.14 -39.37
N GLU A 175 -0.30 0.32 -39.39
CA GLU A 175 0.72 0.37 -40.46
C GLU A 175 0.14 -0.08 -41.81
N GLY A 176 -0.72 -1.10 -41.82
CA GLY A 176 -1.36 -1.61 -43.04
C GLY A 176 -2.32 -0.64 -43.71
N VAL A 177 -2.73 0.44 -43.04
CA VAL A 177 -3.57 1.49 -43.65
C VAL A 177 -2.79 2.29 -44.71
N ASN A 178 -1.46 2.39 -44.54
CA ASN A 178 -0.57 3.13 -45.43
C ASN A 178 0.22 2.24 -46.39
N ALA A 179 0.15 0.92 -46.22
CA ALA A 179 0.81 -0.03 -47.09
C ALA A 179 0.17 -0.07 -48.50
N SER A 180 1.00 -0.40 -49.48
CA SER A 180 0.56 -0.64 -50.85
C SER A 180 -0.27 -1.93 -50.96
N GLU A 181 -1.11 -2.00 -51.99
CA GLU A 181 -1.90 -3.20 -52.30
C GLU A 181 -1.01 -4.45 -52.50
N VAL A 182 0.22 -4.26 -53.00
CA VAL A 182 1.19 -5.34 -53.21
C VAL A 182 1.69 -5.90 -51.88
N GLU A 183 2.08 -5.03 -50.94
CA GLU A 183 2.55 -5.42 -49.61
C GLU A 183 1.47 -6.14 -48.82
N LEU A 184 0.23 -5.63 -48.87
CA LEU A 184 -0.92 -6.27 -48.24
C LEU A 184 -1.17 -7.67 -48.83
N THR A 185 -1.15 -7.80 -50.16
CA THR A 185 -1.35 -9.10 -50.83
C THR A 185 -0.25 -10.10 -50.47
N GLN A 186 1.00 -9.65 -50.39
CA GLN A 186 2.13 -10.50 -50.04
C GLN A 186 2.02 -11.01 -48.60
N GLU A 187 1.64 -10.14 -47.66
CA GLU A 187 1.44 -10.54 -46.27
C GLU A 187 0.22 -11.46 -46.09
N MET A 188 -0.88 -11.23 -46.82
CA MET A 188 -2.04 -12.13 -46.84
C MET A 188 -1.63 -13.55 -47.23
N ARG A 189 -0.87 -13.71 -48.32
CA ARG A 189 -0.37 -15.02 -48.77
C ARG A 189 0.55 -15.67 -47.74
N GLY A 190 1.39 -14.89 -47.07
CA GLY A 190 2.26 -15.37 -46.00
C GLY A 190 1.46 -15.92 -44.82
N LEU A 191 0.45 -15.18 -44.37
CA LEU A 191 -0.43 -15.59 -43.27
C LEU A 191 -1.30 -16.79 -43.64
N GLU A 192 -1.76 -16.88 -44.90
CA GLU A 192 -2.50 -18.03 -45.42
C GLU A 192 -1.63 -19.29 -45.48
N THR A 193 -0.38 -19.18 -45.94
CA THR A 193 0.58 -20.30 -45.95
C THR A 193 0.87 -20.79 -44.53
N LYS A 194 1.03 -19.86 -43.59
CA LYS A 194 1.21 -20.15 -42.17
C LYS A 194 -0.01 -20.88 -41.60
N TRP A 195 -1.22 -20.47 -41.98
CA TRP A 195 -2.45 -21.14 -41.58
C TRP A 195 -2.57 -22.57 -42.12
N GLU A 196 -2.19 -22.81 -43.38
CA GLU A 196 -2.15 -24.17 -43.95
C GLU A 196 -1.20 -25.08 -43.16
N GLY A 197 0.00 -24.61 -42.83
CA GLY A 197 0.95 -25.37 -42.01
C GLY A 197 0.41 -25.69 -40.61
N ILE A 198 -0.32 -24.77 -39.98
CA ILE A 198 -0.98 -25.01 -38.68
C ILE A 198 -2.04 -26.12 -38.78
N LYS A 199 -2.83 -26.14 -39.86
CA LYS A 199 -3.83 -27.18 -40.09
C LYS A 199 -3.19 -28.55 -40.30
N GLU A 200 -2.09 -28.62 -41.05
CA GLU A 200 -1.33 -29.86 -41.24
C GLU A 200 -0.76 -30.37 -39.91
N ASN A 201 -0.15 -29.50 -39.11
CA ASN A 201 0.38 -29.87 -37.79
C ASN A 201 -0.72 -30.36 -36.84
N TYR A 202 -1.91 -29.76 -36.86
CA TYR A 202 -3.06 -30.21 -36.05
C TYR A 202 -3.54 -31.61 -36.44
N ALA A 203 -3.57 -31.91 -37.73
CA ALA A 203 -3.99 -33.21 -38.25
C ALA A 203 -2.98 -34.31 -37.91
N ASN A 204 -1.69 -33.97 -37.88
CA ASN A 204 -0.60 -34.92 -37.66
C ASN A 204 -0.26 -35.14 -36.17
N LEU A 205 -0.67 -34.23 -35.26
CA LEU A 205 -0.39 -34.35 -33.84
C LEU A 205 -1.37 -35.31 -33.15
N ASN A 206 -0.84 -36.34 -32.48
CA ASN A 206 -1.60 -37.25 -31.64
C ASN A 206 -1.58 -36.76 -30.18
N GLY A 207 -2.76 -36.56 -29.58
CA GLY A 207 -2.88 -36.07 -28.20
C GLY A 207 -2.76 -34.55 -28.07
N ALA A 208 -2.65 -34.07 -26.82
CA ALA A 208 -2.51 -32.65 -26.52
C ALA A 208 -1.05 -32.19 -26.72
N GLY A 209 -0.85 -31.00 -27.29
CA GLY A 209 0.49 -30.44 -27.47
C GLY A 209 0.58 -29.24 -28.39
N LEU A 210 1.78 -28.67 -28.50
CA LEU A 210 2.06 -27.46 -29.28
C LEU A 210 1.99 -27.75 -30.79
N ILE A 211 1.25 -26.91 -31.53
CA ILE A 211 1.08 -27.00 -32.99
C ILE A 211 1.84 -25.87 -33.69
N TYR A 212 1.83 -24.69 -33.05
CA TYR A 212 2.48 -23.50 -33.56
C TYR A 212 2.98 -22.65 -32.40
N GLU A 213 4.28 -22.37 -32.45
CA GLU A 213 4.95 -21.44 -31.55
C GLU A 213 4.92 -20.06 -32.18
N GLU A 214 4.33 -19.09 -31.48
CA GLU A 214 4.39 -17.70 -31.90
C GLU A 214 5.83 -17.21 -31.76
N SER A 215 6.36 -16.62 -32.83
CA SER A 215 7.75 -16.16 -32.86
C SER A 215 8.10 -15.26 -31.66
N SER A 216 9.29 -15.49 -31.08
CA SER A 216 9.79 -14.81 -29.87
C SER A 216 9.45 -13.31 -29.79
N SER A 217 9.25 -12.81 -28.57
CA SER A 217 9.14 -11.39 -28.17
C SER A 217 9.96 -10.44 -29.06
N THR A 218 11.19 -10.86 -29.39
CA THR A 218 12.14 -10.24 -30.32
C THR A 218 11.55 -9.93 -31.70
N LYS A 219 10.94 -10.90 -32.40
CA LYS A 219 10.40 -10.70 -33.77
C LYS A 219 9.17 -9.81 -33.78
N ARG A 220 8.32 -9.92 -32.74
CA ARG A 220 7.17 -9.05 -32.54
C ARG A 220 7.61 -7.61 -32.26
N ALA A 221 8.62 -7.42 -31.40
CA ALA A 221 9.19 -6.10 -31.12
C ALA A 221 9.85 -5.50 -32.38
N ILE A 222 10.65 -6.27 -33.13
CA ILE A 222 11.28 -5.81 -34.36
C ILE A 222 10.24 -5.36 -35.39
N GLY A 223 9.17 -6.14 -35.61
CA GLY A 223 8.09 -5.77 -36.55
C GLY A 223 7.21 -4.61 -36.07
N GLU A 224 7.00 -4.46 -34.76
CA GLU A 224 6.16 -3.41 -34.19
C GLU A 224 6.90 -2.06 -34.05
N TYR A 225 8.20 -2.09 -33.76
CA TYR A 225 8.99 -0.87 -33.50
C TYR A 225 9.82 -0.41 -34.70
N ILE A 226 10.28 -1.30 -35.59
CA ILE A 226 11.06 -0.92 -36.78
C ILE A 226 10.10 -0.55 -37.93
N ASN A 227 9.61 0.69 -37.90
CA ASN A 227 8.72 1.26 -38.91
C ASN A 227 9.45 2.25 -39.83
N GLU A 228 8.72 2.92 -40.72
CA GLU A 228 9.31 3.92 -41.62
C GLU A 228 9.93 5.12 -40.87
N ASN A 229 9.41 5.45 -39.69
CA ASN A 229 9.86 6.56 -38.87
C ASN A 229 11.10 6.22 -38.03
N THR A 230 11.53 4.96 -37.97
CA THR A 230 12.78 4.58 -37.28
C THR A 230 13.98 5.07 -38.09
N ASP A 231 14.86 5.87 -37.49
CA ASP A 231 16.07 6.40 -38.13
C ASP A 231 17.28 5.47 -37.95
N TYR A 232 17.37 4.76 -36.82
CA TYR A 232 18.50 3.86 -36.53
C TYR A 232 18.12 2.73 -35.56
N VAL A 233 18.83 1.60 -35.69
CA VAL A 233 18.78 0.48 -34.76
C VAL A 233 20.21 0.11 -34.37
N TYR A 234 20.58 0.26 -33.10
CA TYR A 234 21.90 -0.14 -32.58
C TYR A 234 21.79 -1.43 -31.76
N ILE A 235 22.69 -2.37 -32.00
CA ILE A 235 22.72 -3.67 -31.32
C ILE A 235 24.12 -3.91 -30.76
N ASP A 236 24.27 -4.20 -29.47
CA ASP A 236 25.59 -4.39 -28.83
C ASP A 236 26.13 -5.83 -28.90
N ASN A 237 25.29 -6.78 -29.29
CA ASN A 237 25.64 -8.19 -29.38
C ASN A 237 25.70 -8.65 -30.84
N ARG A 238 26.77 -9.36 -31.19
CA ARG A 238 27.05 -9.79 -32.56
C ARG A 238 26.07 -10.85 -33.06
N ASP A 239 25.73 -11.83 -32.24
CA ASP A 239 24.81 -12.91 -32.64
C ASP A 239 23.41 -12.36 -32.83
N GLU A 240 23.00 -11.46 -31.94
CA GLU A 240 21.73 -10.76 -32.04
C GLU A 240 21.66 -9.86 -33.27
N TYR A 241 22.74 -9.15 -33.58
CA TYR A 241 22.83 -8.33 -34.78
C TYR A 241 22.57 -9.13 -36.06
N PHE A 242 23.15 -10.32 -36.18
CA PHE A 242 22.90 -11.19 -37.33
C PHE A 242 21.48 -11.74 -37.33
N ALA A 243 20.96 -12.17 -36.18
CA ALA A 243 19.58 -12.65 -36.05
C ALA A 243 18.56 -11.61 -36.50
N VAL A 244 18.65 -10.37 -36.01
CA VAL A 244 17.75 -9.26 -36.39
C VAL A 244 17.86 -8.94 -37.88
N ARG A 245 19.07 -8.97 -38.45
CA ARG A 245 19.26 -8.74 -39.89
C ARG A 245 18.67 -9.86 -40.73
N ASP A 246 18.79 -11.11 -40.31
CA ASP A 246 18.22 -12.24 -41.03
C ASP A 246 16.68 -12.20 -40.97
N ASP A 247 16.10 -11.81 -39.84
CA ASP A 247 14.67 -11.59 -39.71
C ASP A 247 14.15 -10.42 -40.58
N LEU A 248 14.91 -9.32 -40.69
CA LEU A 248 14.52 -8.20 -41.54
C LEU A 248 14.62 -8.51 -43.04
N LYS A 249 15.49 -9.43 -43.47
CA LYS A 249 15.56 -9.86 -44.88
C LYS A 249 14.26 -10.48 -45.37
N SER A 250 13.49 -11.13 -44.50
CA SER A 250 12.23 -11.78 -44.92
C SER A 250 11.04 -10.85 -44.98
N PHE A 251 11.00 -9.77 -44.17
CA PHE A 251 9.81 -8.92 -44.03
C PHE A 251 9.99 -7.43 -44.36
N SER A 252 11.21 -6.87 -44.29
CA SER A 252 11.47 -5.45 -44.64
C SER A 252 12.95 -5.23 -45.05
N PRO A 253 13.36 -5.68 -46.26
CA PRO A 253 14.74 -5.58 -46.73
C PRO A 253 15.25 -4.13 -46.86
N ASP A 254 14.33 -3.19 -47.10
CA ASP A 254 14.55 -1.75 -47.24
C ASP A 254 15.07 -1.07 -45.96
N LYS A 255 14.94 -1.73 -44.80
CA LYS A 255 15.34 -1.19 -43.48
C LYS A 255 16.66 -1.78 -42.96
N LEU A 256 17.31 -2.65 -43.74
CA LEU A 256 18.55 -3.33 -43.32
C LEU A 256 19.73 -2.37 -43.09
N ASP A 257 19.75 -1.24 -43.78
CA ASP A 257 20.76 -0.18 -43.66
C ASP A 257 20.68 0.60 -42.34
N LYS A 258 19.50 0.61 -41.72
CA LYS A 258 19.27 1.25 -40.41
C LYS A 258 19.87 0.45 -39.25
N VAL A 259 20.14 -0.84 -39.43
CA VAL A 259 20.65 -1.75 -38.38
C VAL A 259 22.17 -1.75 -38.32
N LYS A 260 22.72 -1.34 -37.16
CA LYS A 260 24.16 -1.16 -36.93
C LYS A 260 24.61 -1.92 -35.69
N LEU A 261 25.76 -2.58 -35.81
CA LEU A 261 26.43 -3.19 -34.66
C LEU A 261 27.16 -2.09 -33.87
N TRP A 262 26.88 -2.01 -32.58
CA TRP A 262 27.58 -1.14 -31.64
C TRP A 262 28.92 -1.79 -31.27
N SER A 263 30.00 -1.03 -31.44
CA SER A 263 31.38 -1.52 -31.24
C SER A 263 32.23 -0.60 -30.36
N SER A 264 31.61 0.40 -29.73
CA SER A 264 32.30 1.26 -28.76
C SER A 264 32.64 0.46 -27.50
N ALA A 265 33.72 0.87 -26.81
CA ALA A 265 34.06 0.35 -25.48
C ALA A 265 33.04 0.78 -24.42
N GLU A 266 32.42 1.96 -24.59
CA GLU A 266 31.31 2.40 -23.75
C GLU A 266 30.04 1.59 -24.09
N SER A 267 29.31 1.15 -23.06
CA SER A 267 28.09 0.37 -23.26
C SER A 267 27.02 1.17 -24.01
N LEU A 268 26.25 0.49 -24.84
CA LEU A 268 25.21 1.12 -25.66
C LEU A 268 24.22 1.93 -24.79
N PHE A 269 23.78 1.37 -23.67
CA PHE A 269 22.78 2.01 -22.83
C PHE A 269 23.35 3.11 -21.93
N GLU A 270 24.64 3.08 -21.58
CA GLU A 270 25.27 4.19 -20.85
C GLU A 270 25.43 5.41 -21.77
N TYR A 271 25.90 5.20 -23.01
CA TYR A 271 26.07 6.27 -23.99
C TYR A 271 24.76 7.04 -24.25
N PHE A 272 23.65 6.31 -24.40
CA PHE A 272 22.31 6.88 -24.59
C PHE A 272 21.59 7.24 -23.28
N LYS A 273 22.25 7.09 -22.11
CA LYS A 273 21.71 7.36 -20.76
C LYS A 273 20.45 6.55 -20.38
N VAL A 274 20.20 5.45 -21.09
CA VAL A 274 19.08 4.53 -20.82
C VAL A 274 19.24 3.88 -19.45
N GLU A 275 20.47 3.56 -19.02
CA GLU A 275 20.70 2.96 -17.70
C GLU A 275 20.24 3.85 -16.55
N ASN A 276 20.37 5.19 -16.68
CA ASN A 276 19.91 6.12 -15.64
C ASN A 276 18.38 6.10 -15.52
N ASP A 277 17.68 6.04 -16.65
CA ASP A 277 16.22 5.95 -16.66
C ASP A 277 15.74 4.60 -16.14
N TYR A 278 16.42 3.53 -16.51
CA TYR A 278 16.10 2.18 -16.05
C TYR A 278 16.35 2.00 -14.54
N ALA A 279 17.50 2.46 -14.03
CA ALA A 279 17.81 2.40 -12.60
C ALA A 279 16.76 3.16 -11.79
N ARG A 280 16.38 4.37 -12.22
CA ARG A 280 15.32 5.16 -11.58
C ARG A 280 13.94 4.48 -11.64
N SER A 281 13.65 3.70 -12.67
CA SER A 281 12.37 2.97 -12.75
C SER A 281 12.27 1.79 -11.79
N LEU A 282 13.39 1.31 -11.25
CA LEU A 282 13.43 0.26 -10.22
C LEU A 282 13.36 0.82 -8.79
N GLN A 283 13.68 2.10 -8.59
CA GLN A 283 13.69 2.74 -7.28
C GLN A 283 12.27 3.05 -6.76
N ARG A 284 12.08 3.06 -5.44
CA ARG A 284 10.83 3.56 -4.83
C ARG A 284 10.66 5.06 -5.02
N THR A 285 11.75 5.81 -4.92
CA THR A 285 11.78 7.28 -5.00
C THR A 285 12.44 7.72 -6.30
N VAL A 286 11.84 8.66 -7.03
CA VAL A 286 12.34 9.19 -8.30
C VAL A 286 12.58 10.70 -8.19
N PRO A 287 13.81 11.20 -8.36
CA PRO A 287 14.09 12.63 -8.24
C PRO A 287 13.48 13.43 -9.40
N LEU A 288 12.93 14.61 -9.07
CA LEU A 288 12.42 15.58 -10.03
C LEU A 288 13.50 16.64 -10.35
N PRO A 289 13.48 17.24 -11.56
CA PRO A 289 14.51 18.19 -12.01
C PRO A 289 14.78 19.37 -11.06
N ARG A 290 13.75 19.85 -10.35
CA ARG A 290 13.82 21.01 -9.45
C ARG A 290 14.04 20.65 -7.98
N GLY A 291 14.47 19.43 -7.70
CA GLY A 291 14.86 18.98 -6.36
C GLY A 291 13.74 18.38 -5.50
N GLY A 292 12.53 18.26 -6.04
CA GLY A 292 11.47 17.40 -5.47
C GLY A 292 11.72 15.92 -5.79
N ASN A 293 10.81 15.06 -5.37
CA ASN A 293 10.83 13.65 -5.76
C ASN A 293 9.41 13.07 -5.84
N LEU A 294 9.27 11.97 -6.57
CA LEU A 294 8.09 11.12 -6.57
C LEU A 294 8.36 9.92 -5.66
N VAL A 295 7.36 9.48 -4.91
CA VAL A 295 7.38 8.18 -4.23
C VAL A 295 6.32 7.30 -4.86
N ILE A 296 6.72 6.17 -5.44
CA ILE A 296 5.84 5.26 -6.18
C ILE A 296 5.72 3.95 -5.40
N GLU A 297 4.51 3.61 -4.98
CA GLU A 297 4.22 2.44 -4.15
C GLU A 297 3.09 1.60 -4.74
N GLN A 298 3.36 0.32 -4.98
CA GLN A 298 2.37 -0.61 -5.52
C GLN A 298 1.63 -1.31 -4.39
N THR A 299 0.30 -1.27 -4.44
CA THR A 299 -0.59 -1.99 -3.52
C THR A 299 -1.34 -3.10 -4.27
N ALA A 300 -2.07 -3.95 -3.55
CA ALA A 300 -2.94 -4.97 -4.13
C ALA A 300 -4.11 -4.39 -4.92
N ALA A 301 -4.50 -3.14 -4.65
CA ALA A 301 -5.62 -2.47 -5.27
C ALA A 301 -5.21 -1.52 -6.41
N LEU A 302 -4.14 -0.75 -6.21
CA LEU A 302 -3.75 0.38 -7.05
C LEU A 302 -2.26 0.73 -6.87
N VAL A 303 -1.74 1.59 -7.74
CA VAL A 303 -0.43 2.24 -7.53
C VAL A 303 -0.67 3.62 -6.91
N SER A 304 0.02 3.91 -5.80
CA SER A 304 0.02 5.21 -5.12
C SER A 304 1.27 5.97 -5.55
N ILE A 305 1.10 7.23 -5.95
CA ILE A 305 2.21 8.13 -6.28
C ILE A 305 2.08 9.39 -5.41
N ASP A 306 3.08 9.66 -4.60
CA ASP A 306 3.18 10.88 -3.79
C ASP A 306 4.16 11.87 -4.44
N VAL A 307 3.84 13.16 -4.44
CA VAL A 307 4.68 14.22 -5.00
C VAL A 307 5.25 15.08 -3.87
N ASN A 308 6.57 14.98 -3.65
CA ASN A 308 7.25 15.76 -2.62
C ASN A 308 8.03 16.95 -3.20
N THR A 309 8.01 18.06 -2.46
CA THR A 309 8.81 19.25 -2.76
C THR A 309 10.25 19.11 -2.29
N GLY A 310 11.15 19.86 -2.92
CA GLY A 310 12.56 19.93 -2.49
C GLY A 310 12.82 20.86 -1.30
N PRO A 311 14.04 20.88 -0.74
CA PRO A 311 14.38 21.68 0.46
C PRO A 311 14.32 23.21 0.27
N LYS A 312 14.24 23.70 -0.99
CA LYS A 312 14.39 25.13 -1.34
C LYS A 312 13.06 25.89 -1.51
N VAL A 313 11.91 25.35 -1.09
CA VAL A 313 10.58 25.97 -1.30
C VAL A 313 10.22 27.01 -0.22
N HIS A 314 11.17 27.85 0.22
CA HIS A 314 10.91 28.90 1.21
C HIS A 314 11.04 30.29 0.57
N GLY A 315 9.93 31.03 0.44
CA GLY A 315 9.93 32.39 -0.12
C GLY A 315 8.56 32.90 -0.57
N LYS A 316 8.52 34.12 -1.13
CA LYS A 316 7.29 34.80 -1.60
C LYS A 316 6.61 34.15 -2.82
N ASP A 317 7.28 33.22 -3.52
CA ASP A 317 6.80 32.58 -4.75
C ASP A 317 6.39 31.10 -4.57
N GLN A 318 6.00 30.69 -3.36
CA GLN A 318 5.73 29.29 -3.01
C GLN A 318 4.69 28.61 -3.94
N GLY A 319 3.55 29.27 -4.22
CA GLY A 319 2.52 28.71 -5.09
C GLY A 319 3.00 28.43 -6.52
N LYS A 320 3.86 29.29 -7.06
CA LYS A 320 4.46 29.09 -8.39
C LYS A 320 5.42 27.90 -8.40
N ILE A 321 6.24 27.75 -7.36
CA ILE A 321 7.17 26.62 -7.23
C ILE A 321 6.40 25.30 -7.09
N ILE A 322 5.29 25.30 -6.35
CA ILE A 322 4.39 24.15 -6.22
C ILE A 322 3.82 23.76 -7.59
N LEU A 323 3.23 24.71 -8.31
CA LEU A 323 2.68 24.46 -9.65
C LEU A 323 3.74 23.90 -10.61
N GLU A 324 4.92 24.51 -10.64
CA GLU A 324 6.03 24.07 -11.48
C GLU A 324 6.53 22.66 -11.10
N THR A 325 6.54 22.33 -9.80
CA THR A 325 6.90 20.98 -9.31
C THR A 325 5.85 19.95 -9.72
N ASN A 326 4.56 20.26 -9.60
CA ASN A 326 3.47 19.38 -10.06
C ASN A 326 3.51 19.18 -11.59
N ILE A 327 3.87 20.21 -12.37
CA ILE A 327 4.07 20.10 -13.82
C ILE A 327 5.23 19.14 -14.16
N ASP A 328 6.35 19.27 -13.46
CA ASP A 328 7.49 18.35 -13.64
C ASP A 328 7.12 16.93 -13.22
N ALA A 329 6.35 16.78 -12.13
CA ALA A 329 5.79 15.51 -11.70
C ALA A 329 4.89 14.88 -12.77
N CYS A 330 4.00 15.63 -13.44
CA CYS A 330 3.16 15.09 -14.52
C CYS A 330 3.96 14.41 -15.64
N ARG A 331 5.08 15.01 -16.03
CA ARG A 331 5.95 14.49 -17.10
C ARG A 331 6.67 13.21 -16.65
N GLU A 332 7.22 13.24 -15.45
CA GLU A 332 7.95 12.10 -14.90
C GLU A 332 6.99 10.95 -14.57
N ILE A 333 5.80 11.20 -14.02
CA ILE A 333 4.77 10.18 -13.79
C ILE A 333 4.39 9.50 -15.12
N ALA A 334 4.08 10.28 -16.16
CA ALA A 334 3.74 9.69 -17.46
C ALA A 334 4.90 8.83 -18.02
N LYS A 335 6.16 9.23 -17.79
CA LYS A 335 7.34 8.45 -18.15
C LYS A 335 7.45 7.16 -17.33
N GLN A 336 7.31 7.24 -16.02
CA GLN A 336 7.39 6.10 -15.10
C GLN A 336 6.27 5.08 -15.32
N LEU A 337 5.04 5.53 -15.63
CA LEU A 337 3.93 4.65 -16.00
C LEU A 337 4.29 3.75 -17.19
N ARG A 338 5.02 4.28 -18.18
CA ARG A 338 5.50 3.50 -19.34
C ARG A 338 6.71 2.63 -18.99
N LEU A 339 7.74 3.20 -18.36
CA LEU A 339 8.99 2.47 -18.07
C LEU A 339 8.81 1.32 -17.06
N ARG A 340 7.86 1.47 -16.14
CA ARG A 340 7.49 0.43 -15.17
C ARG A 340 6.34 -0.44 -15.64
N ASP A 341 5.79 -0.17 -16.83
CA ASP A 341 4.53 -0.74 -17.33
C ASP A 341 3.44 -0.85 -16.25
N VAL A 342 3.19 0.26 -15.55
CA VAL A 342 2.13 0.32 -14.53
C VAL A 342 0.78 0.21 -15.23
N ASP A 343 -0.04 -0.74 -14.80
CA ASP A 343 -1.36 -0.98 -15.34
C ASP A 343 -2.45 -0.85 -14.27
N GLY A 344 -3.70 -0.78 -14.72
CA GLY A 344 -4.85 -0.70 -13.82
C GLY A 344 -5.05 0.70 -13.25
N LEU A 345 -5.30 0.78 -11.94
CA LEU A 345 -5.63 2.04 -11.25
C LEU A 345 -4.39 2.62 -10.60
N THR A 346 -4.15 3.90 -10.83
CA THR A 346 -3.12 4.71 -10.18
C THR A 346 -3.76 5.93 -9.53
N ILE A 347 -3.30 6.29 -8.34
CA ILE A 347 -3.69 7.50 -7.62
C ILE A 347 -2.45 8.36 -7.45
N VAL A 348 -2.56 9.63 -7.84
CA VAL A 348 -1.50 10.63 -7.66
C VAL A 348 -1.94 11.65 -6.62
N ASP A 349 -1.17 11.79 -5.55
CA ASP A 349 -1.30 12.83 -4.54
C ASP A 349 -0.39 14.00 -4.92
N PHE A 350 -0.96 15.02 -5.56
CA PHE A 350 -0.21 16.22 -5.94
C PHE A 350 -0.07 17.14 -4.72
N ILE A 351 0.95 17.98 -4.75
CA ILE A 351 1.12 19.02 -3.73
C ILE A 351 -0.08 19.96 -3.80
N ASP A 352 -0.71 20.24 -2.65
CA ASP A 352 -1.87 21.12 -2.53
C ASP A 352 -1.67 22.46 -3.26
N MET A 353 -2.62 22.79 -4.14
CA MET A 353 -2.66 24.04 -4.89
C MET A 353 -3.77 24.95 -4.38
N GLU A 354 -3.53 26.25 -4.37
CA GLU A 354 -4.50 27.22 -3.81
C GLU A 354 -5.67 27.51 -4.76
N THR A 355 -5.48 27.34 -6.07
CA THR A 355 -6.47 27.73 -7.08
C THR A 355 -6.91 26.56 -7.97
N GLU A 356 -8.19 26.54 -8.35
CA GLU A 356 -8.74 25.55 -9.29
C GLU A 356 -8.16 25.70 -10.71
N ALA A 357 -7.67 26.90 -11.05
CA ALA A 357 -6.95 27.15 -12.30
C ALA A 357 -5.62 26.40 -12.37
N ASP A 358 -4.90 26.31 -11.24
CA ASP A 358 -3.68 25.52 -11.13
C ASP A 358 -3.97 24.02 -11.28
N ASN A 359 -5.03 23.51 -10.62
CA ASN A 359 -5.49 22.13 -10.79
C ASN A 359 -5.79 21.80 -12.26
N THR A 360 -6.47 22.71 -12.96
CA THR A 360 -6.78 22.58 -14.37
C THR A 360 -5.51 22.58 -15.24
N THR A 361 -4.52 23.39 -14.87
CA THR A 361 -3.23 23.45 -15.56
C THR A 361 -2.45 22.15 -15.42
N VAL A 362 -2.38 21.59 -14.21
CA VAL A 362 -1.73 20.30 -13.92
C VAL A 362 -2.41 19.16 -14.69
N TYR A 363 -3.75 19.10 -14.67
CA TYR A 363 -4.53 18.12 -15.44
C TYR A 363 -4.24 18.20 -16.95
N ASN A 364 -4.24 19.41 -17.51
CA ASN A 364 -3.95 19.62 -18.93
C ASN A 364 -2.51 19.23 -19.29
N GLU A 365 -1.55 19.49 -18.41
CA GLU A 365 -0.17 19.08 -18.64
C GLU A 365 -0.01 17.55 -18.59
N PHE A 366 -0.66 16.89 -17.62
CA PHE A 366 -0.68 15.43 -17.56
C PHE A 366 -1.28 14.83 -18.86
N CYS A 367 -2.40 15.39 -19.32
CA CYS A 367 -3.04 14.98 -20.57
C CYS A 367 -2.15 15.17 -21.80
N LYS A 368 -1.24 16.14 -21.81
CA LYS A 368 -0.24 16.27 -22.88
C LYS A 368 0.84 15.20 -22.76
N ALA A 369 1.35 14.96 -21.55
CA ALA A 369 2.43 14.02 -21.28
C ALA A 369 2.07 12.57 -21.64
N ILE A 370 0.81 12.16 -21.43
CA ILE A 370 0.32 10.81 -21.75
C ILE A 370 0.04 10.58 -23.24
N ARG A 371 0.07 11.61 -24.11
CA ARG A 371 -0.16 11.42 -25.57
C ARG A 371 0.87 10.52 -26.22
N ARG A 372 2.06 10.41 -25.62
CA ARG A 372 3.14 9.51 -26.04
C ARG A 372 2.91 8.06 -25.59
N ASP A 373 1.95 7.80 -24.70
CA ASP A 373 1.65 6.45 -24.24
C ASP A 373 0.89 5.66 -25.30
N LYS A 374 1.35 4.44 -25.57
CA LYS A 374 0.64 3.51 -26.46
C LYS A 374 -0.63 2.96 -25.80
N ALA A 375 -0.63 2.89 -24.47
CA ALA A 375 -1.76 2.46 -23.67
C ALA A 375 -2.89 3.48 -23.73
N GLU A 376 -4.12 3.00 -23.67
CA GLU A 376 -5.25 3.88 -23.38
C GLU A 376 -5.18 4.28 -21.90
N VAL A 377 -4.92 5.56 -21.67
CA VAL A 377 -4.86 6.18 -20.34
C VAL A 377 -6.06 7.10 -20.18
N THR A 378 -6.84 6.89 -19.12
CA THR A 378 -8.01 7.69 -18.75
C THR A 378 -7.76 8.38 -17.42
N PRO A 379 -7.28 9.64 -17.41
CA PRO A 379 -7.19 10.44 -16.20
C PRO A 379 -8.56 11.01 -15.80
N ALA A 380 -8.83 11.09 -14.50
CA ALA A 380 -9.90 11.90 -13.92
C ALA A 380 -9.37 13.30 -13.57
N THR A 381 -10.28 14.25 -13.36
CA THR A 381 -9.92 15.56 -12.79
C THR A 381 -9.45 15.41 -11.35
N ILE A 382 -8.63 16.34 -10.89
CA ILE A 382 -8.19 16.37 -9.49
C ILE A 382 -9.41 16.49 -8.58
N SER A 383 -9.51 15.60 -7.60
CA SER A 383 -10.64 15.52 -6.67
C SER A 383 -10.63 16.68 -5.67
N GLN A 384 -11.71 16.82 -4.91
CA GLN A 384 -11.79 17.77 -3.79
C GLN A 384 -10.74 17.49 -2.69
N PHE A 385 -10.14 16.30 -2.67
CA PHE A 385 -9.11 15.90 -1.73
C PHE A 385 -7.69 16.00 -2.31
N GLY A 386 -7.53 16.59 -3.51
CA GLY A 386 -6.22 16.81 -4.13
C GLY A 386 -5.70 15.64 -4.96
N LEU A 387 -6.48 14.57 -5.12
CA LEU A 387 -6.05 13.33 -5.76
C LEU A 387 -6.44 13.26 -7.24
N MET A 388 -5.54 12.74 -8.08
CA MET A 388 -5.85 12.41 -9.48
C MET A 388 -5.96 10.89 -9.67
N GLU A 389 -7.14 10.41 -10.06
CA GLU A 389 -7.35 9.01 -10.44
C GLU A 389 -6.94 8.78 -11.90
N ILE A 390 -6.16 7.74 -12.17
CA ILE A 390 -5.72 7.37 -13.51
C ILE A 390 -6.01 5.88 -13.75
N LYS A 391 -6.71 5.57 -14.84
CA LYS A 391 -6.88 4.20 -15.32
C LYS A 391 -6.04 3.98 -16.58
N ARG A 392 -5.07 3.08 -16.53
CA ARG A 392 -4.24 2.70 -17.70
C ARG A 392 -4.55 1.27 -18.11
N LYS A 393 -4.91 1.06 -19.40
CA LYS A 393 -5.10 -0.29 -19.94
C LYS A 393 -3.77 -1.01 -20.09
N ARG A 394 -3.76 -2.32 -19.81
CA ARG A 394 -2.60 -3.18 -20.02
C ARG A 394 -2.30 -3.29 -21.53
N VAL A 395 -1.06 -3.02 -21.91
CA VAL A 395 -0.58 -3.09 -23.31
C VAL A 395 0.28 -4.32 -23.53
N HIS A 396 1.17 -4.61 -22.58
CA HIS A 396 2.02 -5.80 -22.61
C HIS A 396 1.46 -6.86 -21.68
N VAL A 397 1.56 -8.12 -22.08
CA VAL A 397 1.08 -9.25 -21.27
C VAL A 397 2.10 -9.63 -20.19
N GLU A 398 3.33 -9.14 -20.31
CA GLU A 398 4.38 -9.31 -19.31
C GLU A 398 3.98 -8.59 -18.02
N PRO A 399 3.85 -9.31 -16.90
CA PRO A 399 3.87 -8.66 -15.61
C PRO A 399 5.29 -8.12 -15.40
N VAL A 400 5.40 -6.94 -14.78
CA VAL A 400 6.60 -6.50 -14.04
C VAL A 400 7.14 -7.60 -13.08
N GLY A 401 6.30 -8.61 -12.78
CA GLY A 401 6.59 -9.83 -12.02
C GLY A 401 7.66 -10.77 -12.58
N GLY A 402 8.19 -10.58 -13.79
CA GLY A 402 9.40 -11.30 -14.23
C GLY A 402 10.69 -10.83 -13.54
N LYS A 403 10.68 -9.63 -12.94
CA LYS A 403 11.87 -8.97 -12.37
C LYS A 403 11.93 -8.98 -10.85
N THR A 404 10.79 -9.23 -10.20
CA THR A 404 10.68 -9.18 -8.74
C THR A 404 9.74 -10.26 -8.22
N HIS A 405 10.10 -10.89 -7.10
CA HIS A 405 9.24 -11.79 -6.37
C HIS A 405 8.63 -11.09 -5.15
N VAL A 406 7.51 -11.62 -4.65
CA VAL A 406 6.95 -11.16 -3.38
C VAL A 406 7.98 -11.43 -2.28
N CYS A 407 8.25 -10.44 -1.43
CA CYS A 407 9.21 -10.60 -0.35
C CYS A 407 8.76 -11.74 0.59
N PRO A 408 9.62 -12.75 0.86
CA PRO A 408 9.25 -13.90 1.67
C PRO A 408 9.06 -13.54 3.16
N VAL A 409 9.71 -12.48 3.63
CA VAL A 409 9.63 -12.05 5.04
C VAL A 409 8.34 -11.30 5.34
N CYS A 410 8.04 -10.24 4.57
CA CYS A 410 6.83 -9.43 4.81
C CYS A 410 5.61 -9.88 3.99
N SER A 411 5.75 -10.92 3.15
CA SER A 411 4.70 -11.44 2.28
C SER A 411 3.99 -10.36 1.44
N GLY A 412 4.76 -9.38 0.96
CA GLY A 412 4.23 -8.27 0.15
C GLY A 412 3.79 -7.04 0.94
N GLY A 413 3.80 -7.08 2.28
CA GLY A 413 3.31 -5.98 3.11
C GLY A 413 4.27 -4.81 3.30
N GLY A 414 5.54 -4.95 2.92
CA GLY A 414 6.58 -3.91 3.10
C GLY A 414 7.00 -3.66 4.55
N ARG A 415 6.26 -4.19 5.53
CA ARG A 415 6.49 -4.02 6.97
C ARG A 415 6.50 -5.36 7.68
N THR A 416 7.24 -5.44 8.78
CA THR A 416 7.33 -6.62 9.64
C THR A 416 7.03 -6.24 11.08
N ALA A 417 6.58 -7.18 11.90
CA ALA A 417 6.34 -6.93 13.33
C ALA A 417 7.59 -6.33 13.99
N THR A 418 7.42 -5.45 14.99
CA THR A 418 8.55 -5.09 15.86
C THR A 418 8.90 -6.26 16.78
N LEU A 419 10.09 -6.27 17.36
CA LEU A 419 10.49 -7.28 18.35
C LEU A 419 9.45 -7.42 19.49
N GLU A 420 8.99 -6.30 20.05
CA GLU A 420 7.97 -6.26 21.12
C GLU A 420 6.65 -6.88 20.65
N SER A 421 6.28 -6.66 19.38
CA SER A 421 5.08 -7.25 18.76
C SER A 421 5.23 -8.76 18.57
N THR A 422 6.40 -9.24 18.13
CA THR A 422 6.73 -10.67 18.01
C THR A 422 6.70 -11.37 19.37
N LEU A 423 7.28 -10.76 20.42
CA LEU A 423 7.20 -11.26 21.79
C LEU A 423 5.76 -11.29 22.31
N GLY A 424 4.96 -10.27 21.99
CA GLY A 424 3.52 -10.25 22.28
C GLY A 424 2.76 -11.38 21.56
N MET A 425 3.13 -11.72 20.32
CA MET A 425 2.53 -12.86 19.60
C MET A 425 2.83 -14.18 20.30
N ILE A 426 4.07 -14.38 20.77
CA ILE A 426 4.48 -15.55 21.56
C ILE A 426 3.70 -15.63 22.88
N ASP A 427 3.62 -14.54 23.65
CA ASP A 427 2.86 -14.48 24.92
C ASP A 427 1.37 -14.85 24.69
N ARG A 428 0.74 -14.27 23.67
CA ARG A 428 -0.66 -14.58 23.31
C ARG A 428 -0.84 -16.04 22.90
N TRP A 429 0.06 -16.56 22.06
CA TRP A 429 0.01 -17.94 21.61
C TRP A 429 0.05 -18.90 22.81
N MET A 430 0.98 -18.68 23.76
CA MET A 430 1.07 -19.49 24.97
C MET A 430 -0.14 -19.35 25.88
N ALA A 431 -0.69 -18.14 26.02
CA ALA A 431 -1.92 -17.92 26.78
C ALA A 431 -3.09 -18.76 26.25
N ARG A 432 -3.22 -18.88 24.93
CA ARG A 432 -4.26 -19.70 24.30
C ARG A 432 -3.95 -21.19 24.37
N ALA A 433 -2.68 -21.58 24.20
CA ALA A 433 -2.25 -22.96 24.35
C ALA A 433 -2.51 -23.49 25.77
N SER A 434 -2.19 -22.69 26.81
CA SER A 434 -2.46 -23.01 28.21
C SER A 434 -3.97 -23.06 28.52
N ALA A 435 -4.78 -22.16 27.93
CA ALA A 435 -6.22 -22.13 28.17
C ALA A 435 -7.02 -23.24 27.43
N LYS A 436 -6.57 -23.66 26.24
CA LYS A 436 -7.29 -24.62 25.38
C LYS A 436 -6.63 -26.00 25.31
N GLY A 437 -5.34 -26.10 25.61
CA GLY A 437 -4.55 -27.33 25.57
C GLY A 437 -4.15 -27.80 26.97
N ASN A 438 -3.84 -29.10 27.10
CA ASN A 438 -3.17 -29.66 28.27
C ASN A 438 -1.67 -29.78 27.98
N MET A 439 -1.01 -28.66 27.67
CA MET A 439 0.42 -28.64 27.39
C MET A 439 1.19 -28.07 28.57
N ASN A 440 2.17 -28.82 29.07
CA ASN A 440 3.06 -28.39 30.15
C ASN A 440 4.46 -28.00 29.63
N GLN A 441 4.80 -28.39 28.39
CA GLN A 441 6.08 -28.08 27.74
C GLN A 441 5.86 -27.69 26.28
N VAL A 442 6.66 -26.76 25.77
CA VAL A 442 6.70 -26.35 24.37
C VAL A 442 8.14 -26.07 23.94
N THR A 443 8.48 -26.38 22.69
CA THR A 443 9.76 -25.96 22.09
C THR A 443 9.53 -24.76 21.19
N LEU A 444 10.21 -23.65 21.47
CA LEU A 444 10.18 -22.41 20.69
C LEU A 444 11.47 -22.31 19.84
N VAL A 445 11.30 -22.38 18.52
CA VAL A 445 12.38 -22.17 17.54
C VAL A 445 12.29 -20.74 17.00
N THR A 446 13.36 -19.95 17.11
CA THR A 446 13.38 -18.56 16.61
C THR A 446 14.81 -18.06 16.35
N ASN A 447 14.94 -16.84 15.84
CA ASN A 447 16.22 -16.21 15.51
C ASN A 447 17.13 -16.04 16.76
N PRO A 448 18.46 -16.17 16.63
CA PRO A 448 19.41 -16.00 17.75
C PRO A 448 19.24 -14.69 18.52
N PHE A 449 18.94 -13.58 17.86
CA PHE A 449 18.72 -12.29 18.51
C PHE A 449 17.51 -12.30 19.45
N VAL A 450 16.42 -12.98 19.07
CA VAL A 450 15.23 -13.13 19.92
C VAL A 450 15.55 -14.01 21.12
N VAL A 451 16.30 -15.10 20.91
CA VAL A 451 16.76 -15.96 22.00
C VAL A 451 17.66 -15.18 22.97
N ASP A 452 18.59 -14.39 22.46
CA ASP A 452 19.44 -13.52 23.27
C ASP A 452 18.63 -12.52 24.07
N VAL A 453 17.60 -11.89 23.49
CA VAL A 453 16.71 -10.95 24.20
C VAL A 453 15.91 -11.66 25.29
N LEU A 454 15.38 -12.85 25.03
CA LEU A 454 14.67 -13.65 26.02
C LEU A 454 15.60 -14.11 27.16
N ALA A 455 16.86 -14.40 26.83
CA ALA A 455 17.87 -14.88 27.77
C ALA A 455 18.63 -13.74 28.50
N LYS A 456 18.71 -12.52 27.95
CA LYS A 456 19.36 -11.35 28.56
C LYS A 456 18.55 -10.80 29.75
N ASP A 457 19.21 -10.02 30.61
CA ASP A 457 18.65 -9.38 31.80
C ASP A 457 17.97 -10.31 32.82
N ARG A 458 18.71 -11.36 33.23
CA ARG A 458 18.32 -12.31 34.30
C ARG A 458 16.99 -13.03 34.03
N SER A 459 16.69 -13.36 32.78
CA SER A 459 15.54 -14.20 32.41
C SER A 459 14.19 -13.60 32.80
N ARG A 460 14.05 -12.29 33.09
CA ARG A 460 12.81 -11.74 33.65
C ARG A 460 11.60 -11.92 32.72
N MET A 461 11.83 -11.77 31.41
CA MET A 461 10.84 -12.01 30.35
C MET A 461 10.57 -13.50 30.15
N PHE A 462 11.63 -14.31 30.04
CA PHE A 462 11.52 -15.76 29.92
C PHE A 462 10.79 -16.40 31.10
N ASN A 463 11.20 -16.04 32.33
CA ASN A 463 10.55 -16.45 33.57
C ASN A 463 9.10 -15.95 33.65
N TYR A 464 8.80 -14.74 33.14
CA TYR A 464 7.43 -14.24 33.08
C TYR A 464 6.56 -15.14 32.19
N LEU A 465 7.07 -15.55 31.02
CA LEU A 465 6.34 -16.42 30.09
C LEU A 465 6.07 -17.80 30.72
N GLU A 466 7.10 -18.43 31.31
CA GLU A 466 6.94 -19.74 31.97
C GLU A 466 6.01 -19.66 33.19
N TYR A 467 6.24 -18.71 34.08
CA TYR A 467 5.47 -18.55 35.33
C TYR A 467 4.02 -18.19 35.06
N LYS A 468 3.75 -17.28 34.12
CA LYS A 468 2.39 -16.81 33.84
C LYS A 468 1.52 -17.89 33.22
N HIS A 469 2.08 -18.70 32.32
CA HIS A 469 1.33 -19.71 31.57
C HIS A 469 1.42 -21.12 32.16
N GLY A 470 2.31 -21.33 33.13
CA GLY A 470 2.53 -22.64 33.74
C GLY A 470 3.15 -23.66 32.78
N MET A 471 3.92 -23.20 31.79
CA MET A 471 4.54 -24.02 30.74
C MET A 471 6.06 -23.89 30.80
N THR A 472 6.77 -25.00 30.57
CA THR A 472 8.24 -25.00 30.39
C THR A 472 8.58 -24.74 28.93
N ILE A 473 9.54 -23.85 28.65
CA ILE A 473 9.91 -23.48 27.29
C ILE A 473 11.31 -24.03 26.97
N ASP A 474 11.43 -24.85 25.93
CA ASP A 474 12.72 -25.23 25.36
C ASP A 474 13.06 -24.27 24.20
N LEU A 475 14.20 -23.56 24.27
CA LEU A 475 14.58 -22.54 23.29
C LEU A 475 15.59 -23.11 22.29
N ILE A 476 15.27 -23.04 21.00
CA ILE A 476 16.16 -23.43 19.91
C ILE A 476 16.43 -22.22 19.00
N GLN A 477 17.70 -22.02 18.68
CA GLN A 477 18.16 -20.97 17.76
C GLN A 477 18.16 -21.49 16.32
N ASP A 478 17.61 -20.70 15.40
CA ASP A 478 17.70 -20.92 13.95
C ASP A 478 18.28 -19.67 13.27
N GLU A 479 19.49 -19.80 12.75
CA GLU A 479 20.23 -18.71 12.08
C GLU A 479 19.56 -18.22 10.78
N ASN A 480 18.71 -19.06 10.16
CA ASN A 480 17.98 -18.68 8.94
C ASN A 480 16.63 -18.00 9.23
N ALA A 481 16.16 -18.05 10.48
CA ALA A 481 14.89 -17.43 10.87
C ALA A 481 15.02 -15.90 10.89
N HIS A 482 14.05 -15.18 10.33
CA HIS A 482 13.98 -13.73 10.56
C HIS A 482 13.60 -13.44 12.02
N VAL A 483 13.99 -12.28 12.56
CA VAL A 483 13.66 -11.80 13.93
C VAL A 483 12.14 -11.82 14.26
N ASN A 484 11.30 -11.86 13.22
CA ASN A 484 9.83 -11.81 13.33
C ASN A 484 9.17 -13.15 13.02
N GLN A 485 9.95 -14.22 12.95
CA GLN A 485 9.50 -15.58 12.71
C GLN A 485 9.79 -16.44 13.93
N PHE A 486 8.84 -17.30 14.26
CA PHE A 486 8.99 -18.31 15.29
C PHE A 486 8.12 -19.51 14.96
N TRP A 487 8.53 -20.67 15.47
CA TRP A 487 7.76 -21.90 15.39
C TRP A 487 7.63 -22.52 16.78
N MET A 488 6.48 -23.14 17.01
CA MET A 488 6.14 -23.83 18.25
C MET A 488 5.99 -25.31 17.97
N TYR A 489 6.74 -26.14 18.68
CA TYR A 489 6.66 -27.59 18.59
C TYR A 489 6.19 -28.20 19.89
N ASN A 490 5.35 -29.23 19.79
CA ASN A 490 4.95 -30.04 20.94
C ASN A 490 6.07 -31.00 21.39
N GLU A 491 5.82 -31.76 22.45
CA GLU A 491 6.75 -32.79 22.97
C GLU A 491 7.12 -33.87 21.93
N ASN A 492 6.27 -34.10 20.92
CA ASN A 492 6.50 -35.04 19.82
C ASN A 492 7.27 -34.42 18.63
N LYS A 493 7.70 -33.15 18.74
CA LYS A 493 8.34 -32.38 17.66
C LYS A 493 7.43 -32.15 16.44
N GLU A 494 6.12 -32.15 16.62
CA GLU A 494 5.17 -31.74 15.59
C GLU A 494 5.00 -30.22 15.64
N ASP A 495 4.98 -29.57 14.46
CA ASP A 495 4.71 -28.14 14.36
C ASP A 495 3.24 -27.86 14.70
N ILE A 496 3.04 -27.08 15.76
CA ILE A 496 1.73 -26.68 16.27
C ILE A 496 1.54 -25.15 16.25
N THR A 497 2.41 -24.44 15.52
CA THR A 497 2.45 -22.97 15.46
C THR A 497 1.08 -22.38 15.10
N ASP A 498 0.40 -22.93 14.09
CA ASP A 498 -0.90 -22.40 13.65
C ASP A 498 -2.08 -22.83 14.54
N GLN A 499 -1.97 -23.92 15.30
CA GLN A 499 -3.09 -24.49 16.07
C GLN A 499 -3.68 -23.52 17.11
N TYR A 500 -2.83 -22.69 17.71
CA TYR A 500 -3.20 -21.69 18.71
C TYR A 500 -3.00 -20.26 18.22
N ASN A 501 -2.73 -20.08 16.92
CA ASN A 501 -2.62 -18.76 16.32
C ASN A 501 -4.00 -18.08 16.26
N PHE A 502 -4.02 -16.77 16.49
CA PHE A 502 -5.26 -15.97 16.49
C PHE A 502 -5.63 -15.48 15.08
N ALA A 503 -4.65 -15.49 14.17
CA ALA A 503 -4.82 -15.04 12.80
C ALA A 503 -5.42 -16.12 11.87
N ASP A 504 -5.62 -17.33 12.38
CA ASP A 504 -5.93 -18.48 11.54
C ASP A 504 -7.34 -18.40 10.93
N VAL A 505 -7.40 -18.48 9.60
CA VAL A 505 -8.48 -17.84 8.82
C VAL A 505 -9.70 -18.74 8.59
N GLU A 506 -9.56 -20.04 8.80
CA GLU A 506 -10.62 -20.99 8.41
C GLU A 506 -11.74 -21.12 9.44
N LYS A 507 -11.58 -20.55 10.64
CA LYS A 507 -12.58 -20.67 11.72
C LYS A 507 -12.96 -19.30 12.26
N VAL A 508 -13.83 -18.59 11.54
CA VAL A 508 -14.58 -17.48 12.15
C VAL A 508 -15.54 -18.06 13.17
N GLU A 509 -15.09 -18.21 14.42
CA GLU A 509 -15.96 -18.60 15.52
C GLU A 509 -17.07 -17.56 15.67
N LYS A 510 -18.32 -18.01 15.80
CA LYS A 510 -19.41 -17.12 16.21
C LYS A 510 -19.02 -16.41 17.52
N PRO A 511 -19.33 -15.12 17.69
CA PRO A 511 -19.11 -14.44 18.96
C PRO A 511 -19.92 -15.18 20.03
N ALA A 512 -19.21 -15.91 20.90
CA ALA A 512 -19.85 -16.50 22.07
C ALA A 512 -20.06 -15.35 23.05
N LYS A 513 -21.23 -15.27 23.67
CA LYS A 513 -21.51 -14.23 24.65
C LYS A 513 -20.47 -14.35 25.79
N PRO A 514 -19.75 -13.26 26.14
CA PRO A 514 -18.77 -13.31 27.20
C PRO A 514 -19.44 -13.75 28.51
N LYS A 515 -18.79 -14.67 29.23
CA LYS A 515 -19.26 -15.11 30.55
C LYS A 515 -18.66 -14.17 31.59
N ALA A 516 -19.42 -13.16 32.02
CA ALA A 516 -19.05 -12.40 33.20
C ALA A 516 -19.05 -13.33 34.44
N PRO A 517 -18.07 -13.21 35.36
CA PRO A 517 -18.07 -14.00 36.59
C PRO A 517 -19.37 -13.80 37.37
N LYS A 518 -20.01 -14.91 37.78
CA LYS A 518 -21.28 -14.89 38.51
C LYS A 518 -21.03 -14.30 39.91
N GLN A 519 -21.54 -13.09 40.16
CA GLN A 519 -21.58 -12.58 41.53
C GLN A 519 -22.65 -13.33 42.35
N PRO A 520 -22.33 -13.86 43.54
CA PRO A 520 -23.33 -14.41 44.44
C PRO A 520 -24.24 -13.30 44.97
N GLY A 521 -25.56 -13.41 44.78
CA GLY A 521 -26.54 -12.75 45.67
C GLY A 521 -27.33 -11.52 45.18
N GLN A 522 -27.15 -10.98 43.97
CA GLN A 522 -27.99 -9.84 43.53
C GLN A 522 -29.21 -10.24 42.67
N LYS A 523 -30.41 -10.18 43.27
CA LYS A 523 -31.68 -10.17 42.53
C LYS A 523 -31.75 -8.88 41.68
N ARG A 524 -31.56 -9.00 40.36
CA ARG A 524 -31.69 -7.89 39.41
C ARG A 524 -33.15 -7.45 39.27
N ASN A 525 -33.50 -6.28 39.81
CA ASN A 525 -34.74 -5.58 39.48
C ASN A 525 -34.71 -5.16 38.01
N ARG A 526 -35.63 -5.71 37.22
CA ARG A 526 -35.55 -5.78 35.74
C ARG A 526 -36.39 -4.71 35.02
N ARG A 527 -36.88 -3.67 35.71
CA ARG A 527 -37.94 -2.80 35.16
C ARG A 527 -37.56 -1.37 34.76
N ASP A 528 -36.43 -0.78 35.17
CA ASP A 528 -36.23 0.68 34.98
C ASP A 528 -35.06 1.17 34.10
N ASN A 529 -34.40 0.34 33.28
CA ASN A 529 -33.25 0.84 32.50
C ASN A 529 -33.18 0.32 31.04
N ARG A 530 -34.23 0.55 30.25
CA ARG A 530 -34.34 0.06 28.87
C ARG A 530 -33.58 0.88 27.80
N ASN A 531 -32.90 1.98 28.15
CA ASN A 531 -32.36 2.92 27.15
C ASN A 531 -30.88 3.33 27.31
N LYS A 532 -30.06 2.66 28.14
CA LYS A 532 -28.61 2.92 28.21
C LYS A 532 -27.81 1.68 27.79
N ALA A 533 -27.02 1.83 26.73
CA ALA A 533 -26.04 0.84 26.29
C ALA A 533 -25.04 0.55 27.41
N LYS A 534 -24.69 -0.72 27.58
CA LYS A 534 -23.75 -1.16 28.62
C LYS A 534 -22.33 -1.00 28.15
N ARG A 535 -21.49 -0.31 28.93
CA ARG A 535 -20.07 -0.13 28.61
C ARG A 535 -19.17 -0.88 29.59
N GLU A 536 -18.18 -1.58 29.06
CA GLU A 536 -17.13 -2.26 29.83
C GLU A 536 -15.76 -1.75 29.36
N ILE A 537 -14.85 -1.51 30.29
CA ILE A 537 -13.46 -1.10 29.98
C ILE A 537 -12.53 -2.20 30.47
N LEU A 538 -11.66 -2.69 29.60
CA LEU A 538 -10.78 -3.82 29.87
C LEU A 538 -9.34 -3.36 29.69
N ILE A 539 -8.51 -3.53 30.72
CA ILE A 539 -7.14 -3.03 30.75
C ILE A 539 -6.22 -4.21 30.98
N SER A 540 -5.30 -4.42 30.05
CA SER A 540 -4.28 -5.46 30.12
C SER A 540 -2.89 -4.84 30.06
N LYS A 541 -2.01 -5.21 31.00
CA LYS A 541 -0.60 -4.76 30.98
C LYS A 541 0.32 -5.97 31.03
N THR A 542 1.19 -6.06 30.03
CA THR A 542 2.26 -7.06 29.92
C THR A 542 3.63 -6.36 29.95
N PRO A 543 4.75 -7.10 30.04
CA PRO A 543 6.08 -6.52 29.90
C PRO A 543 6.38 -5.89 28.52
N TYR A 544 5.57 -6.16 27.51
CA TYR A 544 5.80 -5.72 26.11
C TYR A 544 4.82 -4.64 25.64
N GLU A 545 3.64 -4.59 26.25
CA GLU A 545 2.60 -3.64 25.86
C GLU A 545 1.54 -3.39 26.94
N LYS A 546 0.93 -2.22 26.85
CA LYS A 546 -0.30 -1.83 27.56
C LYS A 546 -1.45 -1.77 26.56
N ARG A 547 -2.58 -2.40 26.89
CA ARG A 547 -3.76 -2.49 26.03
C ARG A 547 -5.02 -2.08 26.78
N ILE A 548 -5.83 -1.23 26.17
CA ILE A 548 -7.11 -0.78 26.72
C ILE A 548 -8.20 -1.00 25.68
N ALA A 549 -9.17 -1.87 25.99
CA ALA A 549 -10.30 -2.17 25.14
C ALA A 549 -11.58 -1.55 25.72
N ILE A 550 -12.35 -0.91 24.85
CA ILE A 550 -13.67 -0.34 25.19
C ILE A 550 -14.73 -1.19 24.49
N MET A 551 -15.57 -1.81 25.30
CA MET A 551 -16.68 -2.65 24.84
C MET A 551 -18.00 -1.92 25.04
N GLU A 552 -18.89 -1.98 24.05
CA GLU A 552 -20.28 -1.54 24.17
C GLU A 552 -21.23 -2.67 23.74
N ASP A 553 -22.16 -3.04 24.61
CA ASP A 553 -23.13 -4.13 24.41
C ASP A 553 -22.48 -5.47 23.97
N GLY A 554 -21.23 -5.70 24.40
CA GLY A 554 -20.44 -6.90 24.10
C GLY A 554 -19.64 -6.85 22.79
N GLU A 555 -19.66 -5.73 22.06
CA GLU A 555 -18.84 -5.50 20.87
C GLU A 555 -17.63 -4.62 21.19
N LEU A 556 -16.46 -4.97 20.63
CA LEU A 556 -15.26 -4.13 20.70
C LEU A 556 -15.45 -2.89 19.83
N VAL A 557 -15.53 -1.72 20.47
CA VAL A 557 -15.70 -0.43 19.81
C VAL A 557 -14.36 0.20 19.48
N GLU A 558 -13.42 0.10 20.42
CA GLU A 558 -12.13 0.79 20.36
C GLU A 558 -11.07 0.03 21.14
N LEU A 559 -9.84 0.05 20.62
CA LEU A 559 -8.69 -0.60 21.20
C LEU A 559 -7.51 0.36 21.16
N VAL A 560 -6.95 0.66 22.33
CA VAL A 560 -5.72 1.45 22.48
C VAL A 560 -4.60 0.49 22.82
N VAL A 561 -3.49 0.58 22.08
CA VAL A 561 -2.31 -0.26 22.28
C VAL A 561 -1.09 0.64 22.31
N GLU A 562 -0.28 0.49 23.34
CA GLU A 562 0.93 1.28 23.58
C GLU A 562 2.10 0.33 23.91
N GLY A 563 3.29 0.63 23.39
CA GLY A 563 4.53 -0.04 23.80
C GLY A 563 4.93 0.31 25.24
N VAL A 564 5.83 -0.45 25.86
CA VAL A 564 6.34 -0.11 27.21
C VAL A 564 7.35 1.04 27.17
N SER A 565 8.00 1.23 26.01
CA SER A 565 8.97 2.28 25.73
C SER A 565 8.35 3.55 25.11
N SER A 566 7.05 3.54 24.79
CA SER A 566 6.39 4.68 24.16
C SER A 566 6.19 5.82 25.17
N ASN A 567 7.15 6.74 25.24
CA ASN A 567 6.97 8.01 25.95
C ASN A 567 6.00 8.88 25.15
N ARG A 568 4.72 8.77 25.48
CA ARG A 568 3.67 9.58 24.87
C ARG A 568 3.91 11.04 25.24
N VAL A 569 4.03 11.88 24.21
CA VAL A 569 4.29 13.32 24.40
C VAL A 569 3.01 14.15 24.26
N LEU A 570 1.93 13.54 23.78
CA LEU A 570 0.65 14.22 23.59
C LEU A 570 0.09 14.79 24.90
N GLY A 571 -0.16 16.10 24.92
CA GLY A 571 -0.68 16.81 26.09
C GLY A 571 0.39 17.30 27.06
N ASN A 572 1.64 16.83 26.93
CA ASN A 572 2.76 17.33 27.71
C ASN A 572 3.04 18.79 27.37
N ILE A 573 3.54 19.55 28.35
CA ILE A 573 3.94 20.94 28.20
C ILE A 573 5.45 21.01 28.35
N TYR A 574 6.09 21.68 27.40
CA TYR A 574 7.53 21.87 27.35
C TYR A 574 7.88 23.34 27.51
N LYS A 575 9.07 23.59 28.07
CA LYS A 575 9.75 24.87 27.97
C LYS A 575 10.55 24.88 26.67
N GLY A 576 9.96 25.41 25.61
CA GLY A 576 10.58 25.41 24.29
C GLY A 576 11.33 26.70 23.96
N VAL A 577 12.27 26.64 23.03
CA VAL A 577 13.02 27.80 22.51
C VAL A 577 12.64 28.03 21.05
N VAL A 578 12.23 29.26 20.69
CA VAL A 578 11.95 29.59 19.30
C VAL A 578 13.25 29.52 18.47
N GLN A 579 13.40 28.48 17.65
CA GLN A 579 14.57 28.35 16.76
C GLN A 579 14.46 29.28 15.55
N LYS A 580 13.28 29.31 14.92
CA LYS A 580 13.09 30.06 13.66
C LYS A 580 11.65 30.53 13.50
N VAL A 581 11.47 31.79 13.11
CA VAL A 581 10.15 32.34 12.77
C VAL A 581 10.00 32.46 11.27
N LEU A 582 8.92 31.94 10.71
CA LEU A 582 8.66 31.91 9.27
C LEU A 582 7.33 32.59 8.95
N PRO A 583 7.31 33.91 8.71
CA PRO A 583 6.09 34.67 8.43
C PRO A 583 5.32 34.17 7.20
N ALA A 584 6.02 33.70 6.17
CA ALA A 584 5.41 33.15 4.95
C ALA A 584 4.54 31.91 5.23
N LEU A 585 4.95 31.08 6.20
CA LEU A 585 4.20 29.89 6.61
C LEU A 585 3.23 30.18 7.76
N LYS A 586 3.13 31.45 8.20
CA LYS A 586 2.40 31.85 9.42
C LYS A 586 2.74 30.94 10.61
N ALA A 587 4.03 30.60 10.79
CA ALA A 587 4.46 29.61 11.78
C ALA A 587 5.86 29.87 12.35
N ALA A 588 6.19 29.18 13.45
CA ALA A 588 7.50 29.15 14.06
C ALA A 588 7.92 27.71 14.41
N PHE A 589 9.22 27.42 14.30
CA PHE A 589 9.82 26.18 14.77
C PHE A 589 10.38 26.38 16.18
N ILE A 590 9.99 25.49 17.10
CA ILE A 590 10.29 25.57 18.52
C ILE A 590 11.09 24.32 18.91
N ASP A 591 12.28 24.50 19.45
CA ASP A 591 13.02 23.41 20.08
C ASP A 591 12.34 23.03 21.40
N ILE A 592 12.12 21.74 21.61
CA ILE A 592 11.53 21.19 22.84
C ILE A 592 12.37 20.04 23.39
N GLY A 593 13.63 19.90 22.95
CA GLY A 593 14.54 18.83 23.37
C GLY A 593 14.26 17.47 22.71
N MET A 594 13.48 17.46 21.63
CA MET A 594 13.22 16.26 20.81
C MET A 594 14.10 16.28 19.56
N GLU A 595 14.24 15.15 18.87
CA GLU A 595 15.03 15.04 17.62
C GLU A 595 14.65 16.06 16.55
N LYS A 596 13.39 16.52 16.55
CA LYS A 596 12.86 17.50 15.58
C LYS A 596 12.15 18.61 16.32
N ALA A 597 12.42 19.85 15.89
CA ALA A 597 11.72 21.03 16.38
C ALA A 597 10.20 20.91 16.12
N GLY A 598 9.41 21.29 17.11
CA GLY A 598 7.96 21.35 17.00
C GLY A 598 7.50 22.54 16.16
N PHE A 599 6.32 22.42 15.56
CA PHE A 599 5.71 23.40 14.67
C PHE A 599 4.57 24.12 15.39
N LEU A 600 4.69 25.45 15.55
CA LEU A 600 3.71 26.33 16.16
C LEU A 600 3.09 27.25 15.10
N HIS A 601 1.78 27.17 14.90
CA HIS A 601 1.06 28.02 13.93
C HIS A 601 0.67 29.37 14.56
N GLN A 602 0.51 30.41 13.73
CA GLN A 602 0.17 31.77 14.17
C GLN A 602 -1.13 31.82 14.99
N GLU A 603 -2.18 31.11 14.54
CA GLU A 603 -3.45 31.03 15.29
C GLU A 603 -3.28 30.41 16.68
N ASP A 604 -2.34 29.46 16.82
CA ASP A 604 -2.00 28.78 18.07
C ASP A 604 -1.06 29.61 18.98
N ALA A 605 -0.59 30.76 18.49
CA ALA A 605 0.28 31.70 19.21
C ALA A 605 -0.44 33.01 19.62
N MET A 606 -1.62 33.28 19.06
CA MET A 606 -2.44 34.47 19.34
C MET A 606 -3.25 34.34 20.65
N ASP A 607 -3.91 35.42 21.09
CA ASP A 607 -4.83 35.37 22.23
C ASP A 607 -6.03 34.44 21.96
N ARG A 608 -6.15 33.37 22.76
CA ARG A 608 -7.17 32.31 22.65
C ARG A 608 -8.59 32.79 22.93
N ALA A 609 -8.77 33.94 23.60
CA ALA A 609 -10.08 34.37 24.11
C ALA A 609 -11.14 34.61 22.99
N GLU A 610 -10.71 35.07 21.81
CA GLU A 610 -11.60 35.35 20.68
C GLU A 610 -12.07 34.06 19.99
N LEU A 611 -11.16 33.10 19.78
CA LEU A 611 -11.45 31.80 19.16
C LEU A 611 -12.46 31.00 19.99
N LEU A 612 -12.29 30.99 21.31
CA LEU A 612 -13.20 30.29 22.23
C LEU A 612 -14.61 30.90 22.21
N ARG A 613 -14.76 32.22 22.05
CA ARG A 613 -16.06 32.87 21.89
C ARG A 613 -16.77 32.41 20.62
N ARG A 614 -16.06 32.33 19.49
CA ARG A 614 -16.61 31.81 18.24
C ARG A 614 -16.97 30.32 18.33
N GLU A 615 -16.19 29.52 19.05
CA GLU A 615 -16.38 28.06 19.09
C GLU A 615 -17.41 27.61 20.14
N TYR A 616 -17.55 28.32 21.27
CA TYR A 616 -18.37 27.94 22.42
C TYR A 616 -19.32 29.05 22.93
N GLY A 617 -19.34 30.22 22.30
CA GLY A 617 -20.28 31.31 22.58
C GLY A 617 -21.74 30.94 22.25
N ASP A 618 -22.68 31.70 22.81
CA ASP A 618 -24.09 31.64 22.44
C ASP A 618 -24.35 32.69 21.34
N ASP A 619 -25.39 32.56 20.50
CA ASP A 619 -25.65 33.41 19.31
C ASP A 619 -25.82 34.93 19.57
N ASP A 620 -25.73 35.38 20.83
CA ASP A 620 -25.94 36.77 21.27
C ASP A 620 -24.63 37.59 21.41
N ASP A 621 -23.44 37.01 21.19
CA ASP A 621 -22.16 37.73 21.24
C ASP A 621 -21.80 38.31 19.85
N GLU A 622 -22.10 39.59 19.60
CA GLU A 622 -21.67 40.31 18.40
C GLU A 622 -20.12 40.38 18.32
N GLY A 623 -19.54 39.67 17.33
CA GLY A 623 -18.09 39.56 17.13
C GLY A 623 -17.48 40.82 16.52
N GLY A 624 -16.52 41.41 17.23
CA GLY A 624 -15.57 42.36 16.65
C GLY A 624 -14.56 41.64 15.75
N SER A 625 -14.17 42.27 14.65
CA SER A 625 -13.10 41.74 13.79
C SER A 625 -11.75 41.88 14.48
N ALA A 626 -11.16 40.77 14.94
CA ALA A 626 -9.79 40.76 15.47
C ALA A 626 -8.78 41.12 14.36
N LYS A 627 -7.81 41.97 14.69
CA LYS A 627 -6.71 42.35 13.80
C LYS A 627 -5.70 41.18 13.75
N GLU A 628 -5.48 40.57 12.59
CA GLU A 628 -4.42 39.57 12.43
C GLU A 628 -3.04 40.22 12.67
N ILE A 629 -2.39 39.89 13.78
CA ILE A 629 -1.02 40.31 14.10
C ILE A 629 -0.05 39.27 13.51
N PRO A 630 0.88 39.64 12.60
CA PRO A 630 1.88 38.74 12.03
C PRO A 630 2.72 37.99 13.08
N ILE A 631 3.11 36.75 12.80
CA ILE A 631 3.81 35.89 13.78
C ILE A 631 5.19 36.42 14.22
N ASP A 632 5.88 37.17 13.36
CA ASP A 632 7.15 37.86 13.67
C ASP A 632 7.01 39.01 14.67
N GLN A 633 5.79 39.49 14.89
CA GLN A 633 5.49 40.45 15.95
C GLN A 633 5.10 39.76 17.26
N ILE A 634 4.73 38.48 17.19
CA ILE A 634 4.30 37.67 18.34
C ILE A 634 5.49 36.95 18.99
N LEU A 635 6.37 36.36 18.17
CA LEU A 635 7.49 35.53 18.62
C LEU A 635 8.82 36.04 18.08
N LYS A 636 9.88 35.90 18.89
CA LYS A 636 11.27 36.22 18.51
C LYS A 636 12.15 34.98 18.59
N GLU A 637 13.12 34.86 17.69
CA GLU A 637 14.13 33.79 17.75
C GLU A 637 14.93 33.86 19.07
N GLY A 638 15.17 32.71 19.68
CA GLY A 638 15.78 32.56 21.01
C GLY A 638 14.83 32.78 22.19
N GLN A 639 13.56 33.10 21.97
CA GLN A 639 12.58 33.29 23.04
C GLN A 639 12.19 31.95 23.68
N GLU A 640 12.23 31.88 25.01
CA GLU A 640 11.66 30.76 25.78
C GLU A 640 10.13 30.89 25.89
N ILE A 641 9.41 29.82 25.57
CA ILE A 641 7.95 29.79 25.57
C ILE A 641 7.40 28.47 26.12
N MET A 642 6.26 28.52 26.79
CA MET A 642 5.50 27.31 27.15
C MET A 642 4.71 26.83 25.93
N VAL A 643 4.90 25.57 25.56
CA VAL A 643 4.20 24.97 24.44
C VAL A 643 3.64 23.61 24.83
N GLN A 644 2.37 23.38 24.52
CA GLN A 644 1.72 22.09 24.72
C GLN A 644 1.70 21.32 23.40
N VAL A 645 2.00 20.02 23.46
CA VAL A 645 1.93 19.14 22.30
C VAL A 645 0.46 18.78 22.03
N VAL A 646 -0.04 19.20 20.86
CA VAL A 646 -1.41 18.90 20.38
C VAL A 646 -1.41 17.75 19.39
N LYS A 647 -0.31 17.55 18.67
CA LYS A 647 -0.07 16.37 17.83
C LYS A 647 1.36 15.91 18.01
N GLU A 648 1.53 14.61 18.19
CA GLU A 648 2.84 13.97 18.30
C GLU A 648 3.64 14.14 16.99
N PRO A 649 4.98 14.07 17.03
CA PRO A 649 5.79 14.07 15.83
C PRO A 649 5.45 12.84 14.97
N ILE A 650 5.40 13.02 13.65
CA ILE A 650 5.08 11.94 12.71
C ILE A 650 6.16 11.89 11.63
N SER A 651 6.89 10.78 11.57
CA SER A 651 7.91 10.51 10.55
C SER A 651 8.90 11.68 10.40
N THR A 652 8.80 12.46 9.33
CA THR A 652 9.69 13.59 9.02
C THR A 652 9.29 14.90 9.69
N LYS A 653 8.06 15.03 10.20
CA LYS A 653 7.50 16.27 10.75
C LYS A 653 7.55 16.28 12.28
N GLY A 654 8.02 17.38 12.86
CA GLY A 654 8.01 17.60 14.31
C GLY A 654 6.60 17.73 14.89
N ALA A 655 6.50 17.72 16.23
CA ALA A 655 5.22 17.81 16.94
C ALA A 655 4.45 19.09 16.60
N ARG A 656 3.12 19.06 16.51
CA ARG A 656 2.32 20.31 16.44
C ARG A 656 2.13 20.85 17.85
N LEU A 657 2.49 22.11 18.02
CA LEU A 657 2.49 22.82 19.29
C LEU A 657 1.39 23.87 19.36
N THR A 658 1.01 24.24 20.58
CA THR A 658 0.16 25.39 20.86
C THR A 658 0.61 26.11 22.13
N THR A 659 0.50 27.44 22.19
CA THR A 659 0.65 28.20 23.45
C THR A 659 -0.66 28.24 24.23
N HIS A 660 -1.74 27.74 23.64
CA HIS A 660 -3.06 27.61 24.24
C HIS A 660 -3.10 26.42 25.20
N LEU A 661 -2.39 26.55 26.32
CA LEU A 661 -2.29 25.50 27.32
C LEU A 661 -3.67 25.09 27.85
N SER A 662 -3.82 23.79 28.12
CA SER A 662 -5.03 23.26 28.73
C SER A 662 -4.72 22.06 29.62
N PHE A 663 -5.38 22.01 30.78
CA PHE A 663 -5.30 20.89 31.71
C PHE A 663 -6.65 20.18 31.77
N ALA A 664 -6.67 18.93 31.34
CA ALA A 664 -7.89 18.16 31.19
C ALA A 664 -8.25 17.42 32.50
N GLY A 665 -9.32 17.87 33.16
CA GLY A 665 -9.98 17.15 34.25
C GLY A 665 -11.13 16.27 33.77
N ARG A 666 -11.71 15.50 34.68
CA ARG A 666 -12.87 14.61 34.42
C ARG A 666 -14.14 15.39 34.10
N PHE A 667 -14.37 16.51 34.78
CA PHE A 667 -15.57 17.34 34.70
C PHE A 667 -15.31 18.67 34.00
N LEU A 668 -14.09 19.18 34.09
CA LEU A 668 -13.67 20.49 33.62
C LEU A 668 -12.40 20.39 32.77
N VAL A 669 -12.23 21.32 31.84
CA VAL A 669 -10.93 21.62 31.23
C VAL A 669 -10.52 23.00 31.72
N CYS A 670 -9.36 23.11 32.35
CA CYS A 670 -8.77 24.37 32.76
C CYS A 670 -7.97 24.96 31.59
N MET A 671 -8.15 26.26 31.34
CA MET A 671 -7.47 27.02 30.30
C MET A 671 -6.84 28.26 30.94
N PRO A 672 -5.58 28.15 31.39
CA PRO A 672 -4.86 29.26 31.99
C PRO A 672 -4.70 30.43 31.02
N GLY A 673 -4.60 31.65 31.53
CA GLY A 673 -4.42 32.87 30.74
C GLY A 673 -5.67 33.31 29.97
N THR A 674 -6.80 32.63 30.17
CA THR A 674 -8.09 33.03 29.59
C THR A 674 -9.09 33.31 30.71
N ASN A 675 -10.10 34.14 30.45
CA ASN A 675 -11.21 34.33 31.39
C ASN A 675 -12.51 33.63 30.94
N PHE A 676 -12.43 32.82 29.87
CA PHE A 676 -13.56 32.20 29.19
C PHE A 676 -14.23 31.09 30.03
N ILE A 677 -15.56 31.00 29.93
CA ILE A 677 -16.34 29.91 30.55
C ILE A 677 -17.24 29.27 29.51
N GLY A 678 -16.89 28.05 29.12
CA GLY A 678 -17.62 27.24 28.15
C GLY A 678 -18.39 26.08 28.79
N VAL A 679 -19.41 25.61 28.09
CA VAL A 679 -20.14 24.37 28.44
C VAL A 679 -20.21 23.49 27.19
N SER A 680 -19.99 22.18 27.37
CA SER A 680 -20.03 21.16 26.31
C SER A 680 -21.21 21.35 25.35
N LYS A 681 -20.95 21.27 24.04
CA LYS A 681 -21.99 21.35 22.99
C LYS A 681 -23.02 20.23 23.02
N ARG A 682 -22.77 19.15 23.77
CA ARG A 682 -23.74 18.05 23.94
C ARG A 682 -24.95 18.48 24.78
N GLU A 683 -24.79 19.46 25.67
CA GLU A 683 -25.92 20.06 26.39
C GLU A 683 -26.58 21.10 25.52
N ARG A 684 -27.84 20.83 25.13
CA ARG A 684 -28.62 21.67 24.22
C ARG A 684 -29.55 22.64 24.95
N ASP A 685 -29.78 22.43 26.26
CA ASP A 685 -30.65 23.30 27.06
C ASP A 685 -29.93 24.61 27.45
N PRO A 686 -30.36 25.78 26.92
CA PRO A 686 -29.71 27.06 27.21
C PRO A 686 -29.82 27.46 28.69
N ALA A 687 -30.88 27.07 29.39
CA ALA A 687 -31.08 27.42 30.79
C ALA A 687 -30.04 26.71 31.67
N LYS A 688 -29.84 25.41 31.45
CA LYS A 688 -28.80 24.62 32.14
C LYS A 688 -27.40 25.11 31.83
N ARG A 689 -27.10 25.44 30.56
CA ARG A 689 -25.80 26.02 30.18
C ARG A 689 -25.52 27.31 30.96
N ARG A 690 -26.51 28.20 31.07
CA ARG A 690 -26.40 29.44 31.86
C ARG A 690 -26.19 29.15 33.36
N GLU A 691 -26.87 28.15 33.91
CA GLU A 691 -26.70 27.73 35.30
C GLU A 691 -25.27 27.22 35.59
N PHE A 692 -24.73 26.32 34.76
CA PHE A 692 -23.34 25.86 34.91
C PHE A 692 -22.33 27.00 34.74
N LYS A 693 -22.55 27.90 33.76
CA LYS A 693 -21.73 29.11 33.59
C LYS A 693 -21.75 29.97 34.87
N LYS A 694 -22.88 30.08 35.59
CA LYS A 694 -22.97 30.83 36.86
C LYS A 694 -22.19 30.16 37.99
N VAL A 695 -22.32 28.85 38.16
CA VAL A 695 -21.60 28.09 39.20
C VAL A 695 -20.09 28.22 38.99
N VAL A 696 -19.61 27.95 37.78
CA VAL A 696 -18.19 28.05 37.44
C VAL A 696 -17.66 29.48 37.60
N ARG A 697 -18.45 30.48 37.20
CA ARG A 697 -18.07 31.90 37.36
C ARG A 697 -17.91 32.32 38.82
N ARG A 698 -18.69 31.74 39.73
CA ARG A 698 -18.59 32.01 41.17
C ARG A 698 -17.35 31.38 41.79
N LEU A 699 -16.95 30.19 41.31
CA LEU A 699 -15.87 29.40 41.91
C LEU A 699 -14.48 29.69 41.34
N LYS A 700 -14.37 30.14 40.08
CA LYS A 700 -13.08 30.26 39.40
C LYS A 700 -12.13 31.30 40.02
N GLY A 701 -10.83 31.03 39.95
CA GLY A 701 -9.77 32.02 40.21
C GLY A 701 -9.69 33.15 39.17
N ARG A 702 -8.81 34.13 39.43
CA ARG A 702 -8.46 35.18 38.45
C ARG A 702 -7.57 34.59 37.36
N ASP A 703 -7.75 35.03 36.12
CA ASP A 703 -6.93 34.68 34.94
C ASP A 703 -6.90 33.20 34.55
N VAL A 704 -7.95 32.47 34.94
CA VAL A 704 -8.19 31.08 34.53
C VAL A 704 -9.60 30.93 33.95
N GLY A 705 -9.69 30.19 32.85
CA GLY A 705 -10.91 29.85 32.14
C GLY A 705 -11.23 28.37 32.27
N TYR A 706 -12.49 28.00 32.06
CA TYR A 706 -12.95 26.64 32.22
C TYR A 706 -13.94 26.22 31.14
N ILE A 707 -13.85 24.97 30.68
CA ILE A 707 -14.89 24.33 29.87
C ILE A 707 -15.51 23.18 30.68
N VAL A 708 -16.81 23.26 30.94
CA VAL A 708 -17.58 22.18 31.58
C VAL A 708 -17.80 21.05 30.57
N ARG A 709 -17.26 19.87 30.86
CA ARG A 709 -17.41 18.64 30.06
C ARG A 709 -18.77 18.00 30.31
N THR A 710 -19.17 17.09 29.42
CA THR A 710 -20.46 16.38 29.52
C THR A 710 -20.61 15.63 30.85
N ASN A 711 -19.53 15.03 31.37
CA ASN A 711 -19.55 14.34 32.65
C ASN A 711 -19.71 15.28 33.85
N GLY A 712 -19.30 16.56 33.72
CA GLY A 712 -19.44 17.56 34.77
C GLY A 712 -20.83 18.17 34.89
N LEU A 713 -21.73 17.91 33.92
CA LEU A 713 -23.07 18.50 33.90
C LEU A 713 -24.01 17.95 35.00
N ASN A 714 -23.70 16.81 35.60
CA ASN A 714 -24.56 16.22 36.64
C ASN A 714 -23.88 16.14 38.01
N GLU A 715 -22.72 16.78 38.15
CA GLU A 715 -21.89 16.66 39.35
C GLU A 715 -22.14 17.81 40.32
N SER A 716 -21.85 17.57 41.59
CA SER A 716 -22.07 18.57 42.64
C SER A 716 -21.08 19.74 42.54
N GLU A 717 -21.50 20.92 43.02
CA GLU A 717 -20.63 22.10 43.09
C GLU A 717 -19.34 21.83 43.89
N PHE A 718 -19.41 20.96 44.91
CA PHE A 718 -18.25 20.54 45.69
C PHE A 718 -17.20 19.81 44.84
N GLU A 719 -17.63 18.83 44.03
CA GLU A 719 -16.72 18.08 43.15
C GLU A 719 -16.15 18.95 42.03
N ILE A 720 -16.96 19.87 41.50
CA ILE A 720 -16.50 20.88 40.53
C ILE A 720 -15.41 21.77 41.14
N ASN A 721 -15.63 22.31 42.35
CA ASN A 721 -14.66 23.16 43.03
C ASN A 721 -13.37 22.39 43.40
N LYS A 722 -13.51 21.14 43.84
CA LYS A 722 -12.36 20.27 44.14
C LYS A 722 -11.48 20.09 42.91
N GLN A 723 -12.08 19.75 41.77
CA GLN A 723 -11.32 19.59 40.54
C GLN A 723 -10.73 20.91 40.01
N MET A 724 -11.41 22.06 40.18
CA MET A 724 -10.81 23.36 39.85
C MET A 724 -9.49 23.57 40.59
N ARG A 725 -9.48 23.32 41.91
CA ARG A 725 -8.26 23.46 42.73
C ARG A 725 -7.15 22.51 42.29
N GLU A 726 -7.48 21.28 41.93
CA GLU A 726 -6.50 20.32 41.41
C GLU A 726 -5.88 20.80 40.08
N LEU A 727 -6.70 21.30 39.15
CA LEU A 727 -6.23 21.81 37.86
C LEU A 727 -5.44 23.14 38.01
N GLU A 728 -5.84 24.00 38.94
CA GLU A 728 -5.09 25.21 39.28
C GLU A 728 -3.75 24.88 39.95
N ALA A 729 -3.70 23.86 40.82
CA ALA A 729 -2.44 23.40 41.41
C ALA A 729 -1.46 22.88 40.34
N LYS A 730 -1.94 22.11 39.36
CA LYS A 730 -1.14 21.68 38.19
C LYS A 730 -0.59 22.87 37.42
N TRP A 731 -1.40 23.93 37.26
CA TRP A 731 -0.96 25.15 36.58
C TRP A 731 0.13 25.88 37.36
N GLU A 732 -0.03 26.04 38.69
CA GLU A 732 1.00 26.64 39.54
C GLU A 732 2.31 25.85 39.51
N GLU A 733 2.24 24.52 39.57
CA GLU A 733 3.39 23.63 39.43
C GLU A 733 4.08 23.79 38.06
N THR A 734 3.32 23.87 36.98
CA THR A 734 3.86 24.07 35.62
C THR A 734 4.57 25.41 35.48
N LYS A 735 4.00 26.49 36.06
CA LYS A 735 4.66 27.82 36.11
C LYS A 735 5.97 27.77 36.88
N PHE A 736 5.95 27.14 38.05
CA PHE A 736 7.15 26.95 38.85
C PHE A 736 8.22 26.18 38.07
N ASN A 737 7.85 25.11 37.38
CA ASN A 737 8.78 24.33 36.56
C ASN A 737 9.36 25.15 35.40
N PHE A 738 8.56 25.98 34.72
CA PHE A 738 9.07 26.84 33.64
C PHE A 738 10.12 27.85 34.11
N GLU A 739 9.96 28.41 35.31
CA GLU A 739 10.92 29.36 35.87
C GLU A 739 12.23 28.68 36.32
N ASN A 740 12.14 27.45 36.82
CA ASN A 740 13.25 26.78 37.51
C ASN A 740 13.96 25.68 36.72
N GLN A 741 13.34 25.15 35.65
CA GLN A 741 13.94 24.12 34.79
C GLN A 741 14.68 24.75 33.60
N PRO A 742 15.73 24.07 33.09
CA PRO A 742 16.43 24.49 31.88
C PRO A 742 15.48 24.51 30.68
N ALA A 743 15.85 25.25 29.64
CA ALA A 743 15.13 25.20 28.37
C ALA A 743 15.19 23.79 27.76
N GLU A 744 14.27 23.51 26.83
CA GLU A 744 14.16 22.26 26.08
C GLU A 744 13.76 21.04 26.93
N THR A 745 13.10 21.25 28.07
CA THR A 745 12.61 20.16 28.93
C THR A 745 11.10 20.08 29.02
N CYS A 746 10.60 18.87 29.31
CA CYS A 746 9.21 18.64 29.70
C CYS A 746 8.98 19.21 31.11
N ILE A 747 8.09 20.18 31.23
CA ILE A 747 7.76 20.86 32.49
C ILE A 747 6.42 20.41 33.08
N TYR A 748 5.60 19.70 32.29
CA TYR A 748 4.41 19.00 32.74
C TYR A 748 4.17 17.77 31.87
N GLU A 749 4.02 16.62 32.51
CA GLU A 749 3.66 15.36 31.86
C GLU A 749 2.17 15.08 32.07
N GLU A 750 1.46 14.77 30.98
CA GLU A 750 0.03 14.45 31.05
C GLU A 750 -0.21 13.06 31.65
N SER A 751 -1.41 12.86 32.17
CA SER A 751 -1.84 11.63 32.84
C SER A 751 -1.68 10.38 31.95
N ASP A 752 -1.37 9.24 32.55
CA ASP A 752 -1.22 7.94 31.88
C ASP A 752 -2.47 7.56 31.05
N SER A 753 -2.28 6.76 30.00
CA SER A 753 -3.34 6.39 29.05
C SER A 753 -4.55 5.71 29.69
N ILE A 754 -4.35 4.98 30.80
CA ILE A 754 -5.44 4.41 31.62
C ILE A 754 -6.28 5.53 32.23
N GLU A 755 -5.64 6.51 32.87
CA GLU A 755 -6.33 7.65 33.47
C GLU A 755 -7.04 8.50 32.41
N GLN A 756 -6.42 8.72 31.25
CA GLN A 756 -7.06 9.42 30.12
C GLN A 756 -8.31 8.68 29.64
N THR A 757 -8.21 7.36 29.45
CA THR A 757 -9.33 6.53 29.00
C THR A 757 -10.45 6.53 30.03
N VAL A 758 -10.14 6.43 31.32
CA VAL A 758 -11.14 6.53 32.38
C VAL A 758 -11.76 7.93 32.42
N ARG A 759 -10.97 9.00 32.28
CA ARG A 759 -11.46 10.38 32.22
C ARG A 759 -12.49 10.58 31.08
N GLU A 760 -12.28 9.92 29.94
CA GLU A 760 -13.12 10.07 28.75
C GLU A 760 -14.32 9.11 28.70
N TYR A 761 -14.13 7.83 29.07
CA TYR A 761 -15.12 6.77 28.86
C TYR A 761 -15.85 6.36 30.14
N PHE A 762 -15.23 6.55 31.31
CA PHE A 762 -15.81 6.14 32.59
C PHE A 762 -16.92 7.09 33.01
N SER A 763 -18.15 6.63 32.89
CA SER A 763 -19.37 7.40 33.16
C SER A 763 -20.35 6.54 33.96
N ASP A 764 -21.54 7.06 34.25
CA ASP A 764 -22.57 6.26 34.92
C ASP A 764 -23.00 5.05 34.09
N ASN A 765 -22.82 5.10 32.77
CA ASN A 765 -23.12 4.02 31.82
C ASN A 765 -22.04 2.94 31.79
N THR A 766 -20.91 3.15 32.48
CA THR A 766 -19.88 2.13 32.60
C THR A 766 -20.31 1.14 33.67
N ASP A 767 -20.47 -0.12 33.29
CA ASP A 767 -20.89 -1.20 34.18
C ASP A 767 -19.70 -1.67 35.04
N VAL A 768 -18.53 -1.85 34.41
CA VAL A 768 -17.33 -2.42 35.07
C VAL A 768 -16.05 -2.02 34.34
N VAL A 769 -14.95 -1.93 35.10
CA VAL A 769 -13.57 -1.83 34.61
C VAL A 769 -12.81 -3.05 35.11
N TYR A 770 -12.32 -3.90 34.21
CA TYR A 770 -11.46 -5.04 34.56
C TYR A 770 -9.99 -4.72 34.27
N ILE A 771 -9.11 -5.08 35.20
CA ILE A 771 -7.66 -4.86 35.10
C ILE A 771 -6.95 -6.15 35.49
N ASP A 772 -6.06 -6.68 34.65
CA ASP A 772 -5.32 -7.93 34.94
C ASP A 772 -4.01 -7.72 35.72
N ASN A 773 -3.49 -6.49 35.74
CA ASN A 773 -2.27 -6.14 36.44
C ASN A 773 -2.58 -5.49 37.81
N ARG A 774 -1.91 -5.98 38.86
CA ARG A 774 -2.13 -5.52 40.24
C ARG A 774 -1.71 -4.07 40.46
N ASP A 775 -0.57 -3.66 39.91
CA ASP A 775 -0.03 -2.32 40.10
C ASP A 775 -0.96 -1.28 39.47
N GLU A 776 -1.41 -1.53 38.23
CA GLU A 776 -2.37 -0.69 37.53
C GLU A 776 -3.75 -0.66 38.21
N TYR A 777 -4.17 -1.79 38.80
CA TYR A 777 -5.40 -1.85 39.57
C TYR A 777 -5.38 -0.93 40.79
N PHE A 778 -4.29 -0.94 41.56
CA PHE A 778 -4.13 -0.06 42.71
C PHE A 778 -3.99 1.41 42.28
N ALA A 779 -3.18 1.70 41.26
CA ALA A 779 -3.02 3.04 40.72
C ALA A 779 -4.36 3.66 40.29
N LEU A 780 -5.19 2.91 39.55
CA LEU A 780 -6.50 3.42 39.12
C LEU A 780 -7.46 3.59 40.30
N ARG A 781 -7.42 2.71 41.30
CA ARG A 781 -8.24 2.87 42.51
C ARG A 781 -7.85 4.12 43.28
N ASP A 782 -6.56 4.41 43.43
CA ASP A 782 -6.10 5.62 44.11
C ASP A 782 -6.47 6.89 43.32
N TYR A 783 -6.44 6.83 42.00
CA TYR A 783 -6.96 7.89 41.13
C TYR A 783 -8.47 8.12 41.34
N LEU A 784 -9.28 7.06 41.29
CA LEU A 784 -10.74 7.16 41.47
C LEU A 784 -11.16 7.45 42.91
N GLN A 785 -10.39 7.05 43.92
CA GLN A 785 -10.64 7.36 45.33
C GLN A 785 -10.55 8.87 45.58
N ARG A 786 -9.76 9.59 44.77
CA ARG A 786 -9.69 11.06 44.82
C ARG A 786 -10.86 11.70 44.07
N LEU A 787 -11.32 11.14 42.95
CA LEU A 787 -12.26 11.83 42.05
C LEU A 787 -13.73 11.37 42.11
N SER A 788 -13.99 10.09 42.37
CA SER A 788 -15.33 9.50 42.39
C SER A 788 -15.35 8.22 43.26
N PRO A 789 -15.28 8.36 44.60
CA PRO A 789 -15.23 7.22 45.53
C PRO A 789 -16.42 6.26 45.39
N ASP A 790 -17.58 6.80 45.04
CA ASP A 790 -18.84 6.08 44.81
C ASP A 790 -18.75 5.06 43.67
N LYS A 791 -17.78 5.23 42.75
CA LYS A 791 -17.61 4.40 41.55
C LYS A 791 -16.49 3.36 41.68
N LEU A 792 -15.81 3.29 42.82
CA LEU A 792 -14.71 2.35 43.07
C LEU A 792 -15.13 0.88 42.97
N ASN A 793 -16.38 0.58 43.34
CA ASN A 793 -16.94 -0.78 43.25
C ASN A 793 -17.05 -1.31 41.81
N LYS A 794 -16.95 -0.44 40.81
CA LYS A 794 -16.94 -0.81 39.39
C LYS A 794 -15.57 -1.28 38.92
N VAL A 795 -14.49 -1.03 39.64
CA VAL A 795 -13.13 -1.45 39.28
C VAL A 795 -12.81 -2.81 39.91
N LYS A 796 -12.49 -3.80 39.08
CA LYS A 796 -12.23 -5.18 39.49
C LYS A 796 -10.89 -5.66 38.97
N LEU A 797 -10.11 -6.29 39.85
CA LEU A 797 -8.93 -7.05 39.46
C LEU A 797 -9.40 -8.34 38.78
N TRP A 798 -8.82 -8.66 37.63
CA TRP A 798 -8.99 -9.91 36.92
C TRP A 798 -7.91 -10.89 37.37
N ASN A 799 -8.31 -11.99 37.98
CA ASN A 799 -7.43 -13.00 38.56
C ASN A 799 -7.84 -14.42 38.19
N GLU A 800 -8.55 -14.57 37.07
CA GLU A 800 -8.94 -15.87 36.51
C GLU A 800 -7.77 -16.47 35.72
N ASP A 801 -7.78 -17.79 35.53
CA ASP A 801 -6.74 -18.53 34.78
C ASP A 801 -6.70 -18.13 33.29
N VAL A 802 -7.87 -17.85 32.71
CA VAL A 802 -7.97 -17.38 31.32
C VAL A 802 -7.66 -15.89 31.27
N SER A 803 -6.80 -15.48 30.32
CA SER A 803 -6.46 -14.08 30.14
C SER A 803 -7.70 -13.20 29.90
N LEU A 804 -7.64 -11.96 30.38
CA LEU A 804 -8.75 -11.01 30.29
C LEU A 804 -9.24 -10.86 28.84
N PHE A 805 -8.32 -10.69 27.89
CA PHE A 805 -8.69 -10.43 26.50
C PHE A 805 -9.17 -11.68 25.77
N GLU A 806 -8.70 -12.88 26.11
CA GLU A 806 -9.22 -14.13 25.53
C GLU A 806 -10.64 -14.42 26.04
N ASN A 807 -10.92 -14.19 27.33
CA ASN A 807 -12.26 -14.36 27.88
C ASN A 807 -13.31 -13.47 27.18
N PHE A 808 -12.92 -12.25 26.82
CA PHE A 808 -13.76 -11.30 26.08
C PHE A 808 -13.61 -11.40 24.55
N LYS A 809 -12.86 -12.40 24.03
CA LYS A 809 -12.59 -12.63 22.60
C LYS A 809 -11.96 -11.44 21.83
N ILE A 810 -11.26 -10.55 22.53
CA ILE A 810 -10.60 -9.39 21.94
C ILE A 810 -9.35 -9.78 21.17
N GLU A 811 -8.65 -10.83 21.60
CA GLU A 811 -7.40 -11.25 20.96
C GLU A 811 -7.59 -11.62 19.48
N ASN A 812 -8.75 -12.16 19.09
CA ASN A 812 -9.07 -12.43 17.69
C ASN A 812 -9.17 -11.14 16.87
N ASP A 813 -9.88 -10.13 17.40
CA ASP A 813 -10.03 -8.85 16.70
C ASP A 813 -8.70 -8.09 16.62
N TYR A 814 -7.92 -8.10 17.70
CA TYR A 814 -6.60 -7.50 17.74
C TYR A 814 -5.64 -8.17 16.75
N ALA A 815 -5.55 -9.51 16.75
CA ALA A 815 -4.72 -10.24 15.81
C ALA A 815 -5.14 -9.98 14.35
N ARG A 816 -6.45 -10.00 14.04
CA ARG A 816 -6.98 -9.62 12.72
C ARG A 816 -6.60 -8.18 12.34
N SER A 817 -6.55 -7.25 13.28
CA SER A 817 -6.16 -5.86 13.03
C SER A 817 -4.66 -5.67 12.75
N LEU A 818 -3.80 -6.61 13.15
CA LEU A 818 -2.39 -6.63 12.75
C LEU A 818 -2.16 -7.27 11.37
N GLN A 819 -3.14 -8.02 10.86
CA GLN A 819 -3.02 -8.70 9.57
C GLN A 819 -3.17 -7.74 8.39
N ARG A 820 -2.40 -7.97 7.32
CA ARG A 820 -2.62 -7.29 6.03
C ARG A 820 -3.95 -7.68 5.38
N LYS A 821 -4.32 -8.97 5.47
CA LYS A 821 -5.58 -9.52 4.93
C LYS A 821 -6.55 -9.83 6.07
N VAL A 822 -7.72 -9.21 6.06
CA VAL A 822 -8.78 -9.43 7.05
C VAL A 822 -9.89 -10.26 6.40
N PRO A 823 -10.21 -11.45 6.92
CA PRO A 823 -11.30 -12.24 6.38
C PRO A 823 -12.65 -11.59 6.62
N LEU A 824 -13.51 -11.69 5.60
CA LEU A 824 -14.92 -11.30 5.63
C LEU A 824 -15.80 -12.54 5.67
N SER A 825 -16.82 -12.53 6.52
CA SER A 825 -17.78 -13.63 6.63
C SER A 825 -19.18 -13.10 6.89
N SER A 826 -20.19 -13.79 6.34
CA SER A 826 -21.60 -13.54 6.63
C SER A 826 -22.27 -14.86 6.98
N ASP A 827 -22.99 -14.90 8.11
CA ASP A 827 -23.66 -16.10 8.64
C ASP A 827 -22.77 -17.35 8.76
N GLY A 828 -21.47 -17.15 9.02
CA GLY A 828 -20.47 -18.21 9.14
C GLY A 828 -19.96 -18.74 7.79
N LYS A 829 -20.36 -18.16 6.66
CA LYS A 829 -19.81 -18.47 5.34
C LYS A 829 -18.74 -17.43 4.97
N PRO A 830 -17.61 -17.84 4.38
CA PRO A 830 -16.59 -16.91 3.88
C PRO A 830 -17.14 -16.10 2.70
N LEU A 831 -16.95 -14.79 2.74
CA LEU A 831 -17.34 -13.86 1.67
C LEU A 831 -16.13 -13.42 0.82
N GLY A 832 -14.95 -13.33 1.43
CA GLY A 832 -13.75 -12.80 0.80
C GLY A 832 -12.85 -12.12 1.82
N TRP A 833 -12.15 -11.08 1.40
CA TRP A 833 -11.10 -10.43 2.19
C TRP A 833 -11.11 -8.91 2.05
N LEU A 834 -10.69 -8.23 3.11
CA LEU A 834 -10.18 -6.86 3.00
C LEU A 834 -8.65 -6.93 2.99
N ILE A 835 -8.01 -6.21 2.09
CA ILE A 835 -6.55 -6.06 2.07
C ILE A 835 -6.23 -4.61 2.38
N LEU A 836 -5.59 -4.36 3.51
CA LEU A 836 -5.26 -3.00 3.97
C LEU A 836 -3.75 -2.78 3.86
N GLU A 837 -3.36 -1.74 3.14
CA GLU A 837 -1.96 -1.39 2.87
C GLU A 837 -1.73 0.10 3.08
N GLN A 838 -0.69 0.42 3.84
CA GLN A 838 -0.32 1.80 4.14
C GLN A 838 0.81 2.23 3.19
N THR A 839 0.61 3.34 2.50
CA THR A 839 1.61 4.02 1.66
C THR A 839 2.04 5.32 2.36
N GLU A 840 2.99 6.04 1.78
CA GLU A 840 3.46 7.34 2.29
C GLU A 840 2.37 8.42 2.20
N ALA A 841 1.63 8.45 1.09
CA ALA A 841 0.53 9.40 0.86
C ALA A 841 -0.78 8.99 1.54
N LEU A 842 -1.17 7.71 1.45
CA LEU A 842 -2.54 7.27 1.74
C LEU A 842 -2.61 5.85 2.30
N VAL A 843 -3.81 5.42 2.69
CA VAL A 843 -4.10 4.02 3.04
C VAL A 843 -5.01 3.42 1.99
N SER A 844 -4.54 2.34 1.34
CA SER A 844 -5.29 1.61 0.34
C SER A 844 -6.02 0.43 0.98
N ILE A 845 -7.33 0.32 0.72
CA ILE A 845 -8.16 -0.80 1.16
C ILE A 845 -8.75 -1.47 -0.08
N LYS A 846 -8.34 -2.70 -0.39
CA LYS A 846 -8.98 -3.53 -1.40
C LYS A 846 -10.09 -4.36 -0.78
N VAL A 847 -11.29 -4.27 -1.34
CA VAL A 847 -12.36 -5.24 -1.05
C VAL A 847 -12.27 -6.35 -2.08
N ASP A 848 -11.85 -7.53 -1.63
CA ASP A 848 -11.66 -8.72 -2.46
C ASP A 848 -12.80 -9.72 -2.21
N VAL A 849 -13.95 -9.42 -2.82
CA VAL A 849 -15.13 -10.30 -2.87
C VAL A 849 -15.49 -10.54 -4.34
N PRO A 850 -16.08 -11.70 -4.72
CA PRO A 850 -16.35 -12.02 -6.12
C PRO A 850 -17.21 -10.97 -6.84
N GLU A 851 -18.22 -10.44 -6.17
CA GLU A 851 -19.12 -9.40 -6.69
C GLU A 851 -19.73 -8.60 -5.53
N MET A 852 -19.92 -7.29 -5.71
CA MET A 852 -20.59 -6.46 -4.71
C MET A 852 -22.11 -6.53 -4.88
N THR A 853 -22.80 -6.91 -3.79
CA THR A 853 -24.27 -7.02 -3.71
C THR A 853 -24.81 -6.27 -2.51
N ASN A 854 -26.10 -5.95 -2.51
CA ASN A 854 -26.76 -5.28 -1.37
C ASN A 854 -26.64 -6.06 -0.05
N ASN A 855 -26.59 -7.39 -0.11
CA ASN A 855 -26.49 -8.25 1.08
C ASN A 855 -25.10 -8.21 1.72
N CYS A 856 -24.03 -8.16 0.92
CA CYS A 856 -22.66 -8.13 1.45
C CYS A 856 -22.17 -6.71 1.77
N ALA A 857 -22.77 -5.67 1.17
CA ALA A 857 -22.39 -4.27 1.35
C ALA A 857 -22.33 -3.85 2.84
N ALA A 858 -23.34 -4.21 3.64
CA ALA A 858 -23.39 -3.87 5.06
C ALA A 858 -22.24 -4.52 5.85
N VAL A 859 -21.96 -5.81 5.61
CA VAL A 859 -20.89 -6.56 6.30
C VAL A 859 -19.52 -5.98 5.96
N VAL A 860 -19.27 -5.72 4.67
CA VAL A 860 -18.03 -5.10 4.18
C VAL A 860 -17.83 -3.73 4.82
N CYS A 861 -18.82 -2.85 4.75
CA CYS A 861 -18.72 -1.49 5.28
C CYS A 861 -18.54 -1.45 6.81
N GLN A 862 -19.20 -2.36 7.54
CA GLN A 862 -19.04 -2.50 8.98
C GLN A 862 -17.64 -2.95 9.35
N GLU A 863 -17.09 -3.94 8.66
CA GLU A 863 -15.72 -4.42 8.92
C GLU A 863 -14.69 -3.35 8.54
N ILE A 864 -14.85 -2.63 7.43
CA ILE A 864 -13.97 -1.49 7.09
C ILE A 864 -13.99 -0.46 8.21
N ALA A 865 -15.18 0.01 8.62
CA ALA A 865 -15.31 1.01 9.69
C ALA A 865 -14.73 0.49 11.02
N LYS A 866 -14.87 -0.82 11.32
CA LYS A 866 -14.24 -1.46 12.48
C LYS A 866 -12.72 -1.41 12.39
N GLN A 867 -12.13 -1.80 11.26
CA GLN A 867 -10.67 -1.78 11.07
C GLN A 867 -10.10 -0.36 11.10
N LEU A 868 -10.81 0.65 10.58
CA LEU A 868 -10.40 2.06 10.69
C LEU A 868 -10.26 2.50 12.16
N ARG A 869 -11.18 2.06 13.02
CA ARG A 869 -11.14 2.36 14.47
C ARG A 869 -10.07 1.55 15.19
N LEU A 870 -10.04 0.23 15.01
CA LEU A 870 -9.13 -0.65 15.75
C LEU A 870 -7.66 -0.42 15.41
N ARG A 871 -7.37 0.02 14.17
CA ARG A 871 -6.00 0.33 13.74
C ARG A 871 -5.66 1.81 13.88
N ASP A 872 -6.62 2.66 14.31
CA ASP A 872 -6.50 4.12 14.27
C ASP A 872 -5.98 4.64 12.91
N VAL A 873 -6.58 4.16 11.81
CA VAL A 873 -6.25 4.64 10.46
C VAL A 873 -6.72 6.07 10.31
N GLY A 874 -5.85 6.98 9.88
CA GLY A 874 -6.22 8.37 9.64
C GLY A 874 -5.38 9.01 8.54
N GLY A 875 -5.91 10.09 7.96
CA GLY A 875 -5.43 10.69 6.72
C GLY A 875 -6.35 10.38 5.55
N LEU A 876 -5.77 10.36 4.36
CA LEU A 876 -6.41 9.94 3.12
C LEU A 876 -6.47 8.41 3.06
N ILE A 877 -7.66 7.88 2.78
CA ILE A 877 -7.94 6.46 2.67
C ILE A 877 -8.67 6.23 1.35
N ILE A 878 -8.19 5.31 0.53
CA ILE A 878 -8.81 4.90 -0.72
C ILE A 878 -9.35 3.49 -0.58
N ILE A 879 -10.66 3.34 -0.73
CA ILE A 879 -11.33 2.03 -0.72
C ILE A 879 -11.66 1.63 -2.15
N LYS A 880 -11.05 0.56 -2.64
CA LYS A 880 -11.35 -0.04 -3.94
C LYS A 880 -12.36 -1.16 -3.78
N PHE A 881 -13.55 -0.95 -4.34
CA PHE A 881 -14.59 -1.97 -4.44
C PHE A 881 -14.41 -2.79 -5.74
N PRO A 882 -14.87 -4.05 -5.76
CA PRO A 882 -14.93 -4.84 -6.98
C PRO A 882 -16.03 -4.32 -7.90
N GLU A 883 -16.25 -5.00 -9.03
CA GLU A 883 -17.37 -4.68 -9.89
C GLU A 883 -18.71 -4.83 -9.15
N PHE A 884 -19.62 -3.91 -9.48
CA PHE A 884 -20.95 -3.84 -8.89
C PHE A 884 -21.93 -4.57 -9.79
N ALA A 885 -22.80 -5.39 -9.21
CA ALA A 885 -23.85 -6.07 -9.95
C ALA A 885 -24.83 -5.08 -10.64
N ASP A 886 -25.06 -3.92 -10.01
CA ASP A 886 -25.95 -2.86 -10.47
C ASP A 886 -25.45 -1.50 -9.92
N GLU A 887 -25.70 -0.40 -10.65
CA GLU A 887 -25.35 0.95 -10.24
C GLU A 887 -25.99 1.34 -8.89
N SER A 888 -27.20 0.85 -8.59
CA SER A 888 -27.89 1.05 -7.31
C SER A 888 -27.14 0.48 -6.10
N VAL A 889 -26.27 -0.51 -6.31
CA VAL A 889 -25.43 -1.08 -5.24
C VAL A 889 -24.36 -0.06 -4.79
N ARG A 890 -23.87 0.82 -5.69
CA ARG A 890 -22.90 1.87 -5.33
C ARG A 890 -23.46 2.84 -4.31
N GLU A 891 -24.70 3.28 -4.51
CA GLU A 891 -25.42 4.16 -3.55
C GLU A 891 -25.66 3.45 -2.22
N THR A 892 -25.98 2.15 -2.27
CA THR A 892 -26.16 1.32 -1.08
C THR A 892 -24.86 1.22 -0.29
N VAL A 893 -23.72 0.96 -0.95
CA VAL A 893 -22.39 0.93 -0.30
C VAL A 893 -22.07 2.26 0.37
N TYR A 894 -22.27 3.39 -0.33
CA TYR A 894 -22.06 4.71 0.26
C TYR A 894 -22.93 4.93 1.51
N THR A 895 -24.21 4.54 1.44
CA THR A 895 -25.17 4.69 2.53
C THR A 895 -24.82 3.80 3.73
N GLU A 896 -24.47 2.53 3.50
CA GLU A 896 -24.06 1.59 4.55
C GLU A 896 -22.74 2.00 5.19
N PHE A 897 -21.77 2.49 4.41
CA PHE A 897 -20.53 3.04 4.95
C PHE A 897 -20.80 4.25 5.86
N ARG A 898 -21.66 5.19 5.43
CA ARG A 898 -22.07 6.33 6.26
C ARG A 898 -22.80 5.92 7.53
N LYS A 899 -23.54 4.80 7.54
CA LYS A 899 -24.13 4.24 8.77
C LYS A 899 -23.05 3.65 9.68
N ALA A 900 -22.12 2.88 9.12
CA ALA A 900 -21.07 2.18 9.86
C ALA A 900 -20.11 3.14 10.58
N ILE A 901 -19.80 4.30 9.99
CA ILE A 901 -18.90 5.29 10.58
C ILE A 901 -19.55 6.18 11.65
N ARG A 902 -20.87 6.11 11.89
CA ARG A 902 -21.55 6.92 12.92
C ARG A 902 -21.05 6.66 14.34
N ARG A 903 -20.51 5.46 14.58
CA ARG A 903 -19.91 5.06 15.86
C ARG A 903 -18.47 5.54 16.00
N ASP A 904 -17.85 6.05 14.94
CA ASP A 904 -16.49 6.59 15.00
C ASP A 904 -16.49 7.97 15.66
N LYS A 905 -15.53 8.19 16.57
CA LYS A 905 -15.34 9.47 17.24
C LYS A 905 -14.53 10.46 16.41
N ALA A 906 -13.65 9.95 15.54
CA ALA A 906 -12.88 10.80 14.65
C ALA A 906 -13.82 11.36 13.56
N PRO A 907 -13.73 12.66 13.24
CA PRO A 907 -14.39 13.19 12.06
C PRO A 907 -13.97 12.42 10.80
N ILE A 908 -14.95 11.91 10.06
CA ILE A 908 -14.77 11.17 8.81
C ILE A 908 -15.62 11.82 7.72
N SER A 909 -15.03 12.04 6.55
CA SER A 909 -15.70 12.58 5.37
C SER A 909 -15.44 11.67 4.16
N PRO A 910 -16.41 10.81 3.79
CA PRO A 910 -16.34 9.98 2.59
C PRO A 910 -16.90 10.69 1.34
N SER A 911 -16.27 10.49 0.19
CA SER A 911 -16.84 10.81 -1.13
C SER A 911 -17.79 9.70 -1.62
N PRO A 912 -18.68 9.98 -2.59
CA PRO A 912 -19.35 8.94 -3.35
C PRO A 912 -18.35 8.02 -4.07
N VAL A 913 -18.77 6.80 -4.40
CA VAL A 913 -17.94 5.88 -5.18
C VAL A 913 -17.75 6.44 -6.59
N SER A 914 -16.50 6.56 -7.04
CA SER A 914 -16.13 7.06 -8.36
C SER A 914 -16.50 6.06 -9.47
N GLN A 915 -16.45 6.52 -10.72
CA GLN A 915 -16.66 5.66 -11.90
C GLN A 915 -15.67 4.50 -12.01
N PHE A 916 -14.51 4.60 -11.32
CA PHE A 916 -13.50 3.54 -11.27
C PHE A 916 -13.67 2.59 -10.07
N GLY A 917 -14.75 2.74 -9.29
CA GLY A 917 -15.07 1.90 -8.14
C GLY A 917 -14.30 2.28 -6.87
N LEU A 918 -13.80 3.52 -6.78
CA LEU A 918 -13.02 4.01 -5.66
C LEU A 918 -13.85 4.91 -4.75
N MET A 919 -13.69 4.79 -3.43
CA MET A 919 -14.23 5.73 -2.46
C MET A 919 -13.07 6.40 -1.74
N GLU A 920 -12.99 7.73 -1.85
CA GLU A 920 -12.02 8.55 -1.13
C GLU A 920 -12.58 8.90 0.25
N VAL A 921 -11.80 8.70 1.29
CA VAL A 921 -12.22 8.95 2.67
C VAL A 921 -11.13 9.72 3.39
N THR A 922 -11.49 10.86 3.97
CA THR A 922 -10.63 11.54 4.95
C THR A 922 -11.07 11.19 6.35
N ARG A 923 -10.15 10.73 7.19
CA ARG A 923 -10.37 10.50 8.62
C ARG A 923 -9.36 11.29 9.44
N LYS A 924 -9.81 12.13 10.37
CA LYS A 924 -8.91 12.91 11.23
C LYS A 924 -8.00 11.97 12.03
N ARG A 925 -6.67 12.21 11.99
CA ARG A 925 -5.70 11.49 12.83
C ARG A 925 -5.87 11.93 14.29
N VAL A 926 -6.19 10.98 15.17
CA VAL A 926 -6.41 11.20 16.61
C VAL A 926 -5.27 10.60 17.45
N ARG A 927 -4.76 9.43 17.06
CA ARG A 927 -3.66 8.70 17.69
C ARG A 927 -2.70 8.15 16.64
N VAL A 928 -1.56 7.63 17.08
CA VAL A 928 -0.63 6.87 16.25
C VAL A 928 -1.35 5.62 15.71
N ASN A 929 -1.10 5.31 14.45
CA ASN A 929 -1.68 4.15 13.80
C ASN A 929 -1.08 2.85 14.37
N LEU A 930 -1.91 1.84 14.64
CA LEU A 930 -1.48 0.57 15.23
C LEU A 930 -0.36 -0.12 14.42
N MET A 931 -0.43 -0.09 13.09
CA MET A 931 0.59 -0.68 12.25
C MET A 931 1.91 0.09 12.37
N THR A 932 1.86 1.42 12.49
CA THR A 932 3.08 2.22 12.69
C THR A 932 3.73 1.92 14.05
N GLU A 933 2.93 1.69 15.08
CA GLU A 933 3.39 1.35 16.44
C GLU A 933 3.95 -0.08 16.53
N LYS A 934 3.30 -1.06 15.88
CA LYS A 934 3.59 -2.50 16.06
C LYS A 934 4.34 -3.15 14.92
N THR A 935 4.66 -2.40 13.87
CA THR A 935 5.46 -2.88 12.74
C THR A 935 6.51 -1.86 12.35
N GLU A 936 7.63 -2.34 11.83
CA GLU A 936 8.72 -1.56 11.28
C GLU A 936 8.85 -1.79 9.77
N VAL A 937 9.61 -0.94 9.09
CA VAL A 937 9.91 -1.13 7.67
C VAL A 937 10.70 -2.43 7.52
N CYS A 938 10.26 -3.30 6.62
CA CYS A 938 10.93 -4.57 6.38
C CYS A 938 12.38 -4.33 5.92
N SER A 939 13.34 -4.86 6.67
CA SER A 939 14.78 -4.74 6.39
C SER A 939 15.21 -5.38 5.07
N VAL A 940 14.45 -6.39 4.59
CA VAL A 940 14.79 -7.16 3.38
C VAL A 940 14.36 -6.46 2.09
N CYS A 941 13.14 -5.93 2.06
CA CYS A 941 12.61 -5.25 0.86
C CYS A 941 12.59 -3.72 0.98
N CYS A 942 13.09 -3.18 2.09
CA CYS A 942 13.12 -1.75 2.42
C CYS A 942 11.77 -1.05 2.20
N GLY A 943 10.66 -1.71 2.56
CA GLY A 943 9.31 -1.16 2.38
C GLY A 943 8.63 -1.50 1.06
N GLY A 944 9.37 -1.96 0.04
CA GLY A 944 8.81 -2.19 -1.30
C GLY A 944 7.89 -3.40 -1.44
N GLY A 945 7.85 -4.30 -0.44
CA GLY A 945 7.04 -5.53 -0.46
C GLY A 945 7.49 -6.59 -1.47
N ARG A 946 8.38 -6.23 -2.40
CA ARG A 946 8.93 -7.09 -3.43
C ARG A 946 10.44 -7.02 -3.40
N ILE A 947 11.07 -8.09 -3.86
CA ILE A 947 12.51 -8.22 -3.99
C ILE A 947 12.82 -8.52 -5.46
N GLY A 948 13.88 -7.91 -6.01
CA GLY A 948 14.47 -8.31 -7.29
C GLY A 948 14.75 -9.82 -7.39
N THR A 949 14.75 -10.34 -8.62
CA THR A 949 15.25 -11.69 -8.92
C THR A 949 16.77 -11.71 -8.90
N ILE A 950 17.37 -12.91 -8.83
CA ILE A 950 18.83 -13.08 -8.93
C ILE A 950 19.37 -12.44 -10.22
N ASN A 951 18.68 -12.61 -11.36
CA ASN A 951 19.04 -11.96 -12.62
C ASN A 951 19.00 -10.42 -12.52
N GLY A 952 18.08 -9.87 -11.75
CA GLY A 952 18.05 -8.44 -11.43
C GLY A 952 19.29 -7.98 -10.65
N THR A 953 19.72 -8.75 -9.64
CA THR A 953 20.95 -8.49 -8.89
C THR A 953 22.18 -8.58 -9.78
N LEU A 954 22.26 -9.58 -10.67
CA LEU A 954 23.33 -9.70 -11.67
C LEU A 954 23.38 -8.49 -12.61
N GLY A 955 22.21 -7.99 -13.04
CA GLY A 955 22.11 -6.74 -13.79
C GLY A 955 22.62 -5.52 -13.00
N MET A 956 22.37 -5.43 -11.69
CA MET A 956 22.93 -4.37 -10.84
C MET A 956 24.47 -4.45 -10.78
N ILE A 957 25.01 -5.66 -10.59
CA ILE A 957 26.45 -5.93 -10.53
C ILE A 957 27.13 -5.58 -11.87
N ASP A 958 26.58 -6.00 -13.01
CA ASP A 958 27.10 -5.67 -14.36
C ASP A 958 27.13 -4.16 -14.61
N ARG A 959 26.08 -3.44 -14.20
CA ARG A 959 26.03 -1.98 -14.30
C ARG A 959 27.05 -1.28 -13.42
N TRP A 960 27.20 -1.73 -12.17
CA TRP A 960 28.21 -1.21 -11.26
C TRP A 960 29.61 -1.38 -11.87
N MET A 961 29.92 -2.57 -12.38
CA MET A 961 31.22 -2.85 -13.00
C MET A 961 31.44 -2.05 -14.29
N SER A 962 30.41 -1.84 -15.11
CA SER A 962 30.48 -0.98 -16.28
C SER A 962 30.93 0.44 -15.92
N ARG A 963 30.38 1.01 -14.84
CA ARG A 963 30.75 2.34 -14.35
C ARG A 963 32.13 2.37 -13.70
N ALA A 964 32.47 1.35 -12.94
CA ALA A 964 33.79 1.18 -12.35
C ALA A 964 34.88 1.11 -13.44
N HIS A 965 34.61 0.42 -14.54
CA HIS A 965 35.51 0.36 -15.71
C HIS A 965 35.64 1.73 -16.41
N ASN A 966 34.52 2.42 -16.64
CA ASN A 966 34.52 3.69 -17.39
C ASN A 966 35.05 4.89 -16.57
N LYS A 967 34.77 4.94 -15.27
CA LYS A 967 35.12 6.07 -14.38
C LYS A 967 36.32 5.78 -13.47
N GLY A 968 36.62 4.52 -13.20
CA GLY A 968 37.68 4.08 -12.29
C GLY A 968 38.87 3.46 -13.01
N ARG A 969 40.01 3.33 -12.30
CA ARG A 969 41.16 2.49 -12.70
C ARG A 969 41.16 1.18 -11.91
N LEU A 970 39.99 0.60 -11.66
CA LEU A 970 39.86 -0.65 -10.93
C LEU A 970 40.26 -1.82 -11.84
N ARG A 971 41.08 -2.73 -11.30
CA ARG A 971 41.55 -3.95 -11.99
C ARG A 971 41.09 -5.22 -11.30
N ASP A 972 40.77 -5.12 -10.02
CA ASP A 972 40.35 -6.21 -9.16
C ASP A 972 39.32 -5.68 -8.14
N VAL A 973 38.33 -6.52 -7.83
CA VAL A 973 37.28 -6.23 -6.84
C VAL A 973 36.92 -7.51 -6.10
N THR A 974 36.61 -7.39 -4.81
CA THR A 974 36.02 -8.47 -4.03
C THR A 974 34.51 -8.26 -3.96
N LEU A 975 33.76 -9.22 -4.50
CA LEU A 975 32.29 -9.20 -4.54
C LEU A 975 31.75 -10.14 -3.45
N VAL A 976 31.11 -9.55 -2.45
CA VAL A 976 30.41 -10.29 -1.39
C VAL A 976 28.94 -10.39 -1.73
N VAL A 977 28.39 -11.60 -1.83
CA VAL A 977 26.99 -11.87 -2.22
C VAL A 977 26.43 -13.09 -1.51
N ASN A 978 25.10 -13.23 -1.53
CA ASN A 978 24.41 -14.44 -1.08
C ASN A 978 24.86 -15.69 -1.88
N PRO A 979 24.97 -16.88 -1.26
CA PRO A 979 25.34 -18.13 -1.94
C PRO A 979 24.51 -18.45 -3.20
N ALA A 980 23.21 -18.16 -3.21
CA ALA A 980 22.36 -18.41 -4.37
C ALA A 980 22.77 -17.56 -5.60
N VAL A 981 23.36 -16.38 -5.38
CA VAL A 981 23.91 -15.54 -6.46
C VAL A 981 25.23 -16.13 -6.96
N VAL A 982 26.06 -16.67 -6.07
CA VAL A 982 27.30 -17.38 -6.44
C VAL A 982 26.98 -18.62 -7.27
N ASP A 983 25.98 -19.40 -6.86
CA ASP A 983 25.50 -20.55 -7.63
C ASP A 983 25.10 -20.14 -9.04
N GLU A 984 24.32 -19.05 -9.19
CA GLU A 984 23.91 -18.55 -10.51
C GLU A 984 25.10 -18.06 -11.35
N LEU A 985 26.06 -17.34 -10.75
CA LEU A 985 27.28 -16.89 -11.41
C LEU A 985 28.13 -18.06 -11.93
N CYS A 986 28.16 -19.16 -11.18
CA CYS A 986 28.97 -20.35 -11.45
C CYS A 986 28.24 -21.44 -12.27
N LYS A 987 26.93 -21.32 -12.50
CA LYS A 987 26.17 -22.21 -13.38
C LYS A 987 26.74 -22.23 -14.81
N ASN A 988 26.52 -23.34 -15.51
CA ASN A 988 26.90 -23.54 -16.92
C ASN A 988 28.36 -23.14 -17.21
N ASP A 989 29.32 -23.80 -16.55
CA ASP A 989 30.76 -23.52 -16.67
C ASP A 989 31.16 -22.07 -16.33
N CYS A 990 30.49 -21.44 -15.37
CA CYS A 990 30.73 -20.06 -14.96
C CYS A 990 30.60 -19.05 -16.12
N ASN A 991 29.69 -19.28 -17.07
CA ASN A 991 29.55 -18.43 -18.25
C ASN A 991 29.27 -16.96 -17.88
N ILE A 992 28.40 -16.73 -16.90
CA ILE A 992 28.05 -15.37 -16.43
C ILE A 992 29.25 -14.71 -15.75
N TYR A 993 29.91 -15.41 -14.82
CA TYR A 993 31.11 -14.91 -14.16
C TYR A 993 32.21 -14.52 -15.17
N ARG A 994 32.51 -15.39 -16.14
CA ARG A 994 33.52 -15.12 -17.19
C ARG A 994 33.10 -13.98 -18.11
N TYR A 995 31.81 -13.86 -18.42
CA TYR A 995 31.27 -12.73 -19.17
C TYR A 995 31.50 -11.41 -18.44
N LEU A 996 31.24 -11.35 -17.13
CA LEU A 996 31.45 -10.13 -16.34
C LEU A 996 32.92 -9.71 -16.28
N GLU A 997 33.84 -10.64 -16.01
CA GLU A 997 35.28 -10.34 -16.00
C GLU A 997 35.79 -9.88 -17.38
N SER A 998 35.40 -10.58 -18.45
CA SER A 998 35.89 -10.29 -19.80
C SER A 998 35.32 -9.01 -20.39
N LYS A 999 34.06 -8.68 -20.10
CA LYS A 999 33.41 -7.44 -20.57
C LYS A 999 34.02 -6.20 -19.93
N HIS A 1000 34.29 -6.25 -18.62
CA HIS A 1000 34.74 -5.07 -17.85
C HIS A 1000 36.24 -5.03 -17.61
N PHE A 1001 36.99 -6.07 -18.00
CA PHE A 1001 38.42 -6.16 -17.70
C PHE A 1001 38.76 -5.97 -16.21
N ILE A 1002 37.86 -6.41 -15.32
CA ILE A 1002 38.01 -6.38 -13.86
C ILE A 1002 38.00 -7.82 -13.36
N LYS A 1003 39.02 -8.19 -12.56
CA LYS A 1003 39.07 -9.50 -11.92
C LYS A 1003 38.14 -9.54 -10.70
N ILE A 1004 37.33 -10.57 -10.56
CA ILE A 1004 36.33 -10.70 -9.48
C ILE A 1004 36.77 -11.77 -8.48
N ASN A 1005 36.97 -11.40 -7.22
CA ASN A 1005 37.12 -12.33 -6.11
C ASN A 1005 35.75 -12.53 -5.43
N LEU A 1006 35.14 -13.71 -5.52
CA LEU A 1006 33.84 -13.98 -4.92
C LEU A 1006 33.97 -14.38 -3.45
N VAL A 1007 33.09 -13.82 -2.61
CA VAL A 1007 32.94 -14.17 -1.20
C VAL A 1007 31.45 -14.41 -0.92
N GLU A 1008 31.15 -15.54 -0.29
CA GLU A 1008 29.80 -15.90 0.12
C GLU A 1008 29.47 -15.34 1.50
N ASP A 1009 28.29 -14.74 1.62
CA ASP A 1009 27.70 -14.36 2.92
C ASP A 1009 26.28 -14.91 3.01
N SER A 1010 26.07 -15.90 3.88
CA SER A 1010 24.78 -16.54 4.11
C SER A 1010 23.74 -15.61 4.76
N HIS A 1011 24.18 -14.53 5.42
CA HIS A 1011 23.29 -13.54 6.02
C HIS A 1011 22.84 -12.46 5.03
N ALA A 1012 23.55 -12.32 3.91
CA ALA A 1012 23.19 -11.38 2.85
C ALA A 1012 21.89 -11.81 2.18
N HIS A 1013 20.99 -10.87 1.94
CA HIS A 1013 19.82 -11.15 1.10
C HIS A 1013 20.23 -11.25 -0.39
N VAL A 1014 19.48 -11.97 -1.23
CA VAL A 1014 19.79 -12.18 -2.68
C VAL A 1014 19.88 -10.90 -3.52
N ASN A 1015 19.43 -9.75 -3.00
CA ASN A 1015 19.55 -8.43 -3.64
C ASN A 1015 20.59 -7.52 -2.99
N GLN A 1016 21.30 -8.01 -1.99
CA GLN A 1016 22.40 -7.31 -1.37
C GLN A 1016 23.70 -7.83 -1.96
N TYR A 1017 24.58 -6.89 -2.25
CA TYR A 1017 25.95 -7.17 -2.66
C TYR A 1017 26.84 -6.05 -2.14
N TRP A 1018 28.08 -6.39 -1.85
CA TRP A 1018 29.11 -5.42 -1.51
C TRP A 1018 30.32 -5.59 -2.42
N MET A 1019 30.91 -4.47 -2.80
CA MET A 1019 32.11 -4.38 -3.60
C MET A 1019 33.23 -3.79 -2.74
N TYR A 1020 34.29 -4.55 -2.52
CA TYR A 1020 35.48 -4.09 -1.80
C TYR A 1020 36.66 -3.94 -2.74
N ASP A 1021 37.43 -2.88 -2.53
CA ASP A 1021 38.70 -2.69 -3.22
C ASP A 1021 39.80 -3.61 -2.65
N LYS A 1022 41.00 -3.54 -3.21
CA LYS A 1022 42.18 -4.29 -2.74
C LYS A 1022 42.62 -3.97 -1.31
N ASN A 1023 42.21 -2.83 -0.75
CA ASN A 1023 42.50 -2.41 0.62
C ASN A 1023 41.37 -2.82 1.58
N ASN A 1024 40.36 -3.54 1.09
CA ASN A 1024 39.17 -3.94 1.84
C ASN A 1024 38.30 -2.74 2.27
N GLU A 1025 38.37 -1.62 1.54
CA GLU A 1025 37.44 -0.50 1.70
C GLU A 1025 36.15 -0.79 0.92
N ASP A 1026 35.00 -0.55 1.54
CA ASP A 1026 33.69 -0.69 0.89
C ASP A 1026 33.52 0.43 -0.15
N ILE A 1027 33.51 0.03 -1.42
CA ILE A 1027 33.33 0.92 -2.58
C ILE A 1027 31.98 0.72 -3.27
N THR A 1028 31.04 0.02 -2.63
CA THR A 1028 29.73 -0.33 -3.20
C THR A 1028 28.99 0.91 -3.70
N GLU A 1029 28.94 1.99 -2.91
CA GLU A 1029 28.21 3.21 -3.27
C GLU A 1029 28.93 4.13 -4.25
N LEU A 1030 30.25 3.96 -4.48
CA LEU A 1030 31.05 4.85 -5.35
C LEU A 1030 30.59 4.85 -6.81
N TYR A 1031 30.15 3.69 -7.30
CA TYR A 1031 29.74 3.50 -8.70
C TYR A 1031 28.26 3.09 -8.83
N ASN A 1032 27.52 3.11 -7.72
CA ASN A 1032 26.09 2.83 -7.71
C ASN A 1032 25.30 3.97 -8.39
N PHE A 1033 24.04 3.71 -8.75
CA PHE A 1033 23.16 4.75 -9.31
C PHE A 1033 22.47 5.48 -8.15
N ALA A 1034 22.90 6.73 -7.90
CA ALA A 1034 22.24 7.65 -6.96
C ALA A 1034 20.88 8.10 -7.49
#